data_AF-A0AAJ5WN63-F1
#
_entry.id   AF-A0AAJ5WN63-F1
#
_cell.length_a   1.000
_cell.length_b   1.000
_cell.length_c   1.000
_cell.angle_alpha   90.00
_cell.angle_beta   90.00
_cell.angle_gamma   90.00
#
_symmetry.space_group_name_H-M   'P 1'
#
loop_
_entity.id
_entity.type
_entity.pdbx_description
1 polymer ?
#
loop_
_entity_poly.entity_id
_entity_poly.type
_entity_poly.pdbx_seq_one_letter_code
_entity_poly.pdbx_strand_id
1 'polypeptide(L)'
;MLRSLLLLLTLLVVQFSLKAQNGQTSNTVNTPDCTDTLRYAQVKEQVLGTNKFFTMPIWQADNEGLSQTFLMGPGASVTVKGIEILGNNYRSGGEGKASIELNAALYQVNSNYVPTSKLAEGNVTINSTNADYHYVSFPSPVVVNHNYALVITVTTAGGIFHAYVTDVAPDQSYDENLCRYKSSYYPKSNGNWVSIPALTTGDAANWGSTLQFEPLLAPIVSYNLDAPAVDATPEAVCVNSPIFFSATAGPNELLGNRMINYQAFRKYFGQSVKDSTTLWVMEGETVAGTGLSINHTYTTPGTPTATFYVNTGFWAGCLKSGTKTVTINPPVPPTITTQPEAKEVLNGQQTSFTVASSNATGYRWQVASGSGFTDLGDNATYSGTGTATLTIVGAPELEGNKYRCMVSGGSCNGQQASETAKLTITLKLPQTISFAATATATYGDADFVPVASSDAGLPIQFSSNNENIAAFVNGKLQIRKAGLVQLTATQPGNEEYQAATAKVQELTIQPKSLTLTLSASPAIEKTYDGNTGISLAAGNYQLNGIVGDDEVKVAGTASFASASAGNDKTITVEQLKLSGVNNKNYSLTTVSEETTGTIHPKGLTVSLKASPAISKEFNGNAKASLLAGNTSILGIVDNDEVGISGTASYDNANAGADKTVSFSGISLTGSAKDNYYYAGDAELTTTGAISARPLTVTPDAQTKVYGENDPTLSYQVSGLLGNDQLSGSLTRESGTSVGKYAILQGSLSGGANYRIDQFSAAYLTIQSKSLTLTLSTSPVIEKTYDGNAGISLAAGNYQLNGIVGEDDVKASGVASFANEAAGNNKTITVAQLKLSGANHKNYKLTTVSEQTTGTINQKGLTVSLKASPAISKEFNGNASASLLAGNTSVLGIVDNDEVSISGTASYDNANAGTEKTVSFSGISLTGSAKDNYYYAGQATLTTTGVITTRPVTVIANDQLKVYGQNDPALSYQVTGLLGNDALPGALTREAGSAAGQYAIQQGSLAGGTNYRIDHFTSATLTINKANLLIRAEDQTKKQGTVNPVFTLAYEGLANGDRPESLTTPAVAQCAAVSGSPIGYYIINVAGASSPNYIITHENGKLSILPAGDSKVKAWSNGRGVLEVRIYAEKAQRSEIQLYTNSGNRVRVQAKQLVAGVNSVQLSIGNLTKGIYVLHLGAEQWKESVRILIP
;
A
#
# COMPACT_ATOMS: atom_id res chain seq x y z
N MET A 1 -15.00 37.64 25.81
CA MET A 1 -14.32 37.94 24.53
C MET A 1 -13.49 36.76 24.01
N LEU A 2 -12.49 36.22 24.72
CA LEU A 2 -11.63 35.15 24.16
C LEU A 2 -12.37 33.85 23.74
N ARG A 3 -13.54 33.53 24.34
CA ARG A 3 -14.39 32.41 23.90
C ARG A 3 -15.16 32.64 22.60
N SER A 4 -15.26 33.87 22.09
CA SER A 4 -15.95 34.19 20.83
C SER A 4 -15.08 33.98 19.60
N LEU A 5 -13.76 33.87 19.75
CA LEU A 5 -12.81 33.64 18.66
C LEU A 5 -12.64 32.15 18.34
N LEU A 6 -12.77 31.27 19.35
CA LEU A 6 -12.54 29.82 19.21
C LEU A 6 -13.70 29.08 18.51
N LEU A 7 -14.91 29.64 18.57
CA LEU A 7 -16.09 29.10 17.86
C LEU A 7 -16.09 29.45 16.35
N LEU A 8 -15.28 30.43 15.94
CA LEU A 8 -15.16 30.82 14.52
C LEU A 8 -14.11 30.00 13.77
N LEU A 9 -13.11 29.46 14.49
CA LEU A 9 -12.00 28.69 13.90
C LEU A 9 -12.32 27.19 13.74
N THR A 10 -13.31 26.68 14.49
CA THR A 10 -13.75 25.27 14.42
C THR A 10 -14.76 25.00 13.30
N LEU A 11 -15.31 26.04 12.65
CA LEU A 11 -16.23 25.91 11.51
C LEU A 11 -15.50 25.87 10.15
N LEU A 12 -14.18 26.12 10.11
CA LEU A 12 -13.44 26.40 8.87
C LEU A 12 -12.67 25.19 8.28
N VAL A 13 -12.67 24.04 8.97
CA VAL A 13 -11.84 22.87 8.60
C VAL A 13 -12.68 21.63 8.22
N VAL A 14 -14.02 21.69 8.32
CA VAL A 14 -14.93 20.55 8.10
C VAL A 14 -15.94 20.78 6.96
N GLN A 15 -15.57 21.58 5.94
CA GLN A 15 -16.36 21.72 4.68
C GLN A 15 -15.52 21.68 3.39
N PHE A 16 -14.36 21.02 3.40
CA PHE A 16 -13.58 20.71 2.18
C PHE A 16 -13.57 19.20 1.90
N SER A 17 -14.71 18.63 1.52
CA SER A 17 -14.82 17.25 0.97
C SER A 17 -16.09 16.96 0.14
N LEU A 18 -17.22 17.67 0.36
CA LEU A 18 -18.45 17.48 -0.44
C LEU A 18 -19.09 18.80 -0.90
N LYS A 19 -18.50 19.45 -1.92
CA LYS A 19 -19.16 20.50 -2.75
C LYS A 19 -18.33 20.90 -3.98
N ALA A 20 -18.12 19.96 -4.91
CA ALA A 20 -17.34 20.20 -6.12
C ALA A 20 -17.93 19.66 -7.44
N GLN A 21 -19.21 19.23 -7.47
CA GLN A 21 -20.06 19.16 -8.66
C GLN A 21 -21.55 19.09 -8.24
N ASN A 22 -22.14 20.24 -7.89
CA ASN A 22 -23.58 20.51 -7.93
C ASN A 22 -23.79 21.95 -7.40
N GLY A 23 -23.98 22.92 -8.30
CA GLY A 23 -24.06 24.34 -7.94
C GLY A 23 -23.41 25.30 -8.94
N GLN A 24 -23.72 25.16 -10.23
CA GLN A 24 -23.41 26.16 -11.26
C GLN A 24 -24.73 26.68 -11.85
N THR A 25 -25.25 27.76 -11.27
CA THR A 25 -26.46 28.46 -11.73
C THR A 25 -26.21 29.97 -11.73
N SER A 26 -25.46 30.46 -12.72
CA SER A 26 -25.40 31.88 -13.05
C SER A 26 -25.03 32.08 -14.52
N ASN A 27 -25.83 32.87 -15.23
CA ASN A 27 -25.68 33.08 -16.67
C ASN A 27 -24.41 33.87 -17.01
N THR A 28 -23.39 33.20 -17.51
CA THR A 28 -22.46 33.77 -18.51
C THR A 28 -22.31 32.76 -19.64
N VAL A 29 -22.69 33.16 -20.86
CA VAL A 29 -22.60 32.29 -22.04
C VAL A 29 -21.16 32.32 -22.55
N ASN A 30 -20.28 31.62 -21.84
CA ASN A 30 -19.18 30.96 -22.52
C ASN A 30 -19.81 29.95 -23.46
N THR A 31 -19.61 30.09 -24.77
CA THR A 31 -19.95 29.03 -25.73
C THR A 31 -19.09 27.81 -25.40
N PRO A 32 -19.64 26.69 -24.91
CA PRO A 32 -18.81 25.58 -24.48
C PRO A 32 -18.27 24.84 -25.69
N ASP A 33 -16.95 24.71 -25.78
CA ASP A 33 -16.36 23.64 -26.58
C ASP A 33 -16.78 22.32 -25.94
N CYS A 34 -17.50 21.48 -26.68
CA CYS A 34 -18.20 20.30 -26.15
C CYS A 34 -17.27 19.10 -25.85
N THR A 35 -16.11 19.34 -25.22
CA THR A 35 -15.19 18.29 -24.78
C THR A 35 -15.61 17.70 -23.44
N ASP A 36 -16.64 16.87 -23.43
CA ASP A 36 -17.05 16.09 -22.26
C ASP A 36 -16.00 15.01 -21.91
N THR A 37 -15.90 14.64 -20.63
CA THR A 37 -14.87 13.75 -20.07
C THR A 37 -15.51 12.54 -19.40
N LEU A 38 -15.53 11.41 -20.11
CA LEU A 38 -16.10 10.16 -19.60
C LEU A 38 -15.28 9.59 -18.43
N ARG A 39 -15.98 9.16 -17.36
CA ARG A 39 -15.39 8.63 -16.11
C ARG A 39 -15.97 7.27 -15.75
N TYR A 40 -15.54 6.25 -16.49
CA TYR A 40 -16.16 4.92 -16.48
C TYR A 40 -16.06 4.20 -15.12
N ALA A 41 -15.07 4.50 -14.26
CA ALA A 41 -14.93 3.82 -12.98
C ALA A 41 -15.94 4.35 -11.95
N GLN A 42 -16.04 5.69 -11.79
CA GLN A 42 -17.06 6.33 -10.94
C GLN A 42 -18.48 5.93 -11.34
N VAL A 43 -18.68 5.85 -12.66
CA VAL A 43 -19.95 5.47 -13.27
C VAL A 43 -20.28 3.98 -13.05
N LYS A 44 -19.29 3.08 -13.02
CA LYS A 44 -19.51 1.64 -12.74
C LYS A 44 -19.73 1.33 -11.24
N GLU A 45 -19.18 2.12 -10.33
CA GLU A 45 -19.46 1.98 -8.89
C GLU A 45 -20.96 2.20 -8.57
N GLN A 46 -21.53 3.28 -9.11
CA GLN A 46 -22.90 3.72 -8.84
C GLN A 46 -23.98 2.72 -9.33
N VAL A 47 -23.65 1.81 -10.25
CA VAL A 47 -24.59 0.81 -10.78
C VAL A 47 -24.77 -0.39 -9.84
N LEU A 48 -23.66 -0.82 -9.23
CA LEU A 48 -23.58 -2.09 -8.50
C LEU A 48 -23.80 -1.89 -7.00
N GLY A 49 -23.60 -0.67 -6.50
CA GLY A 49 -23.62 -0.33 -5.09
C GLY A 49 -22.35 -0.77 -4.37
N THR A 50 -22.02 -0.09 -3.27
CA THR A 50 -20.76 -0.22 -2.51
C THR A 50 -20.40 -1.63 -2.03
N ASN A 51 -21.34 -2.56 -2.08
CA ASN A 51 -21.25 -3.89 -1.45
C ASN A 51 -21.00 -5.03 -2.46
N LYS A 52 -20.73 -4.73 -3.74
CA LYS A 52 -20.52 -5.71 -4.83
C LYS A 52 -19.09 -5.75 -5.38
N PHE A 53 -18.13 -5.12 -4.71
CA PHE A 53 -16.73 -5.07 -5.16
C PHE A 53 -15.86 -6.05 -4.42
N PHE A 54 -14.95 -6.66 -5.16
CA PHE A 54 -13.85 -7.47 -4.65
C PHE A 54 -12.55 -6.68 -4.83
N THR A 55 -11.55 -6.96 -4.00
CA THR A 55 -10.21 -6.35 -4.16
C THR A 55 -9.22 -7.37 -4.68
N MET A 56 -8.60 -7.10 -5.82
CA MET A 56 -7.48 -7.89 -6.31
C MET A 56 -6.17 -7.15 -5.98
N PRO A 57 -5.26 -7.77 -5.21
CA PRO A 57 -3.98 -7.15 -4.88
C PRO A 57 -3.06 -7.15 -6.11
N ILE A 58 -2.21 -6.14 -6.19
CA ILE A 58 -1.14 -6.00 -7.17
C ILE A 58 0.16 -5.78 -6.39
N TRP A 59 0.96 -6.84 -6.27
CA TRP A 59 2.22 -6.84 -5.54
C TRP A 59 3.37 -6.39 -6.45
N GLN A 60 4.17 -5.41 -6.01
CA GLN A 60 5.38 -5.04 -6.74
C GLN A 60 6.43 -6.16 -6.74
N ALA A 61 6.55 -6.89 -5.62
CA ALA A 61 7.53 -7.96 -5.44
C ALA A 61 7.38 -9.07 -6.51
N ASP A 62 6.14 -9.36 -6.87
CA ASP A 62 5.76 -10.42 -7.79
C ASP A 62 5.49 -9.90 -9.22
N ASN A 63 6.02 -8.72 -9.54
CA ASN A 63 6.01 -8.11 -10.89
C ASN A 63 4.58 -7.96 -11.46
N GLU A 64 3.62 -7.67 -10.56
CA GLU A 64 2.21 -7.80 -10.87
C GLU A 64 1.64 -6.61 -11.63
N GLY A 65 0.65 -6.90 -12.47
CA GLY A 65 -0.06 -5.90 -13.25
C GLY A 65 -1.46 -6.35 -13.60
N LEU A 66 -2.36 -5.37 -13.72
CA LEU A 66 -3.76 -5.56 -14.08
C LEU A 66 -4.08 -4.68 -15.29
N SER A 67 -4.91 -5.17 -16.21
CA SER A 67 -5.21 -4.45 -17.44
C SER A 67 -6.63 -4.68 -17.96
N GLN A 68 -7.15 -3.63 -18.60
CA GLN A 68 -8.46 -3.57 -19.22
C GLN A 68 -8.30 -3.16 -20.69
N THR A 69 -8.73 -4.02 -21.61
CA THR A 69 -8.78 -3.69 -23.04
C THR A 69 -10.09 -2.96 -23.35
N PHE A 70 -9.97 -1.93 -24.20
CA PHE A 70 -11.05 -1.18 -24.82
C PHE A 70 -10.99 -1.40 -26.33
N LEU A 71 -12.12 -1.80 -26.89
CA LEU A 71 -12.25 -2.02 -28.33
C LEU A 71 -12.57 -0.71 -29.06
N MET A 72 -12.08 -0.58 -30.28
CA MET A 72 -12.37 0.54 -31.18
C MET A 72 -12.85 0.02 -32.53
N GLY A 73 -14.00 0.52 -33.00
CA GLY A 73 -14.54 0.14 -34.31
C GLY A 73 -13.80 0.79 -35.49
N PRO A 74 -13.90 0.22 -36.71
CA PRO A 74 -13.11 0.66 -37.88
C PRO A 74 -13.24 2.15 -38.19
N GLY A 75 -12.14 2.90 -38.05
CA GLY A 75 -12.08 4.34 -38.31
C GLY A 75 -12.52 5.25 -37.15
N ALA A 76 -12.84 4.71 -35.97
CA ALA A 76 -13.01 5.54 -34.77
C ALA A 76 -11.66 6.11 -34.30
N SER A 77 -11.68 7.27 -33.63
CA SER A 77 -10.50 7.93 -33.08
C SER A 77 -10.86 8.68 -31.80
N VAL A 78 -10.14 8.47 -30.70
CA VAL A 78 -10.37 9.15 -29.42
C VAL A 78 -9.06 9.65 -28.79
N THR A 79 -9.12 10.79 -28.10
CA THR A 79 -7.96 11.40 -27.44
C THR A 79 -7.97 11.06 -25.95
N VAL A 80 -7.04 10.21 -25.50
CA VAL A 80 -6.87 9.80 -24.10
C VAL A 80 -5.87 10.74 -23.40
N LYS A 81 -6.33 11.41 -22.36
CA LYS A 81 -5.58 12.38 -21.53
C LYS A 81 -4.99 11.76 -20.26
N GLY A 82 -5.43 10.55 -19.89
CA GLY A 82 -5.03 9.89 -18.65
C GLY A 82 -5.91 8.69 -18.30
N ILE A 83 -5.80 8.23 -17.05
CA ILE A 83 -6.50 7.07 -16.49
C ILE A 83 -7.13 7.42 -15.13
N GLU A 84 -8.32 6.89 -14.87
CA GLU A 84 -9.03 6.90 -13.59
C GLU A 84 -9.12 5.48 -13.03
N ILE A 85 -8.91 5.31 -11.71
CA ILE A 85 -8.73 4.02 -11.04
C ILE A 85 -9.44 4.04 -9.67
N LEU A 86 -10.24 3.03 -9.31
CA LEU A 86 -10.69 2.84 -7.93
C LEU A 86 -9.78 1.84 -7.18
N GLY A 87 -9.27 2.25 -6.01
CA GLY A 87 -8.54 1.35 -5.13
C GLY A 87 -7.86 2.00 -3.93
N ASN A 88 -7.03 1.23 -3.22
CA ASN A 88 -6.34 1.68 -2.01
C ASN A 88 -4.93 1.09 -1.86
N ASN A 89 -4.05 1.78 -1.12
CA ASN A 89 -2.81 1.20 -0.63
C ASN A 89 -3.13 0.13 0.44
N TYR A 90 -2.58 -1.07 0.33
CA TYR A 90 -2.84 -2.14 1.29
C TYR A 90 -1.76 -2.23 2.36
N ARG A 91 -2.19 -2.32 3.62
CA ARG A 91 -1.29 -2.37 4.78
C ARG A 91 -1.95 -3.13 5.94
N SER A 92 -1.74 -4.44 5.97
CA SER A 92 -2.24 -5.34 7.03
C SER A 92 -1.11 -6.23 7.55
N GLY A 93 -1.22 -6.73 8.79
CA GLY A 93 -0.24 -7.64 9.41
C GLY A 93 1.18 -7.10 9.66
N GLY A 94 1.57 -6.00 9.02
CA GLY A 94 2.95 -5.50 8.94
C GLY A 94 3.51 -5.47 7.51
N GLU A 95 2.76 -6.01 6.55
CA GLU A 95 3.11 -6.02 5.12
C GLU A 95 2.59 -4.75 4.40
N GLY A 96 3.16 -4.44 3.25
CA GLY A 96 2.91 -3.20 2.50
C GLY A 96 3.70 -1.98 3.01
N LYS A 97 3.65 -0.88 2.25
CA LYS A 97 4.34 0.39 2.57
C LYS A 97 3.35 1.44 3.07
N ALA A 98 3.85 2.45 3.78
CA ALA A 98 3.02 3.59 4.23
C ALA A 98 2.56 4.50 3.07
N SER A 99 3.24 4.43 1.94
CA SER A 99 2.93 5.11 0.68
C SER A 99 3.40 4.22 -0.46
N ILE A 100 2.66 4.19 -1.57
CA ILE A 100 3.04 3.49 -2.79
C ILE A 100 2.89 4.41 -4.00
N GLU A 101 3.72 4.19 -5.01
CA GLU A 101 3.57 4.77 -6.32
C GLU A 101 2.97 3.73 -7.28
N LEU A 102 1.92 4.13 -7.98
CA LEU A 102 1.23 3.35 -8.99
C LEU A 102 1.50 3.98 -10.36
N ASN A 103 2.09 3.21 -11.27
CA ASN A 103 2.20 3.57 -12.68
C ASN A 103 0.91 3.11 -13.39
N ALA A 104 0.32 4.01 -14.16
CA ALA A 104 -0.83 3.71 -15.01
C ALA A 104 -0.52 4.13 -16.45
N ALA A 105 -0.70 3.20 -17.38
CA ALA A 105 -0.16 3.29 -18.73
C ALA A 105 -1.17 2.83 -19.79
N LEU A 106 -1.13 3.50 -20.94
CA LEU A 106 -1.88 3.18 -22.15
C LEU A 106 -0.99 2.29 -23.03
N TYR A 107 -1.53 1.19 -23.54
CA TYR A 107 -0.84 0.23 -24.39
C TYR A 107 -1.64 -0.05 -25.67
N GLN A 108 -0.93 -0.30 -26.77
CA GLN A 108 -1.49 -0.98 -27.93
C GLN A 108 -1.62 -2.49 -27.64
N VAL A 109 -2.72 -3.10 -28.07
CA VAL A 109 -2.89 -4.56 -27.98
C VAL A 109 -2.71 -5.25 -29.33
N ASN A 110 -2.36 -6.54 -29.31
CA ASN A 110 -2.39 -7.41 -30.48
C ASN A 110 -3.81 -7.97 -30.75
N SER A 111 -3.93 -8.83 -31.77
CA SER A 111 -5.18 -9.52 -32.14
C SER A 111 -5.82 -10.33 -31.01
N ASN A 112 -5.05 -10.69 -29.98
CA ASN A 112 -5.49 -11.52 -28.86
C ASN A 112 -5.71 -10.67 -27.60
N TYR A 113 -5.76 -9.33 -27.74
CA TYR A 113 -5.96 -8.35 -26.68
C TYR A 113 -4.86 -8.37 -25.60
N VAL A 114 -3.64 -8.82 -25.94
CA VAL A 114 -2.49 -8.76 -25.04
C VAL A 114 -1.84 -7.38 -25.15
N PRO A 115 -1.57 -6.65 -24.04
CA PRO A 115 -0.78 -5.43 -24.05
C PRO A 115 0.63 -5.69 -24.61
N THR A 116 1.03 -4.96 -25.66
CA THR A 116 2.31 -5.18 -26.37
C THR A 116 3.25 -3.98 -26.32
N SER A 117 2.79 -2.80 -26.72
CA SER A 117 3.61 -1.58 -26.82
C SER A 117 3.00 -0.44 -26.03
N LYS A 118 3.78 0.18 -25.13
CA LYS A 118 3.33 1.30 -24.30
C LYS A 118 3.27 2.58 -25.14
N LEU A 119 2.12 3.26 -25.12
CA LEU A 119 1.83 4.47 -25.89
C LEU A 119 1.94 5.74 -25.02
N ALA A 120 1.54 5.66 -23.75
CA ALA A 120 1.66 6.72 -22.76
C ALA A 120 1.72 6.14 -21.34
N GLU A 121 2.16 6.93 -20.38
CA GLU A 121 2.06 6.61 -18.96
C GLU A 121 1.99 7.85 -18.08
N GLY A 122 1.58 7.65 -16.84
CA GLY A 122 1.81 8.57 -15.74
C GLY A 122 1.90 7.80 -14.42
N ASN A 123 2.24 8.50 -13.35
CA ASN A 123 2.40 7.93 -12.02
C ASN A 123 1.56 8.71 -11.00
N VAL A 124 1.09 8.04 -9.95
CA VAL A 124 0.40 8.65 -8.81
C VAL A 124 0.86 8.05 -7.48
N THR A 125 1.08 8.89 -6.48
CA THR A 125 1.40 8.47 -5.11
C THR A 125 0.11 8.24 -4.31
N ILE A 126 -0.11 7.01 -3.88
CA ILE A 126 -1.29 6.57 -3.12
C ILE A 126 -0.89 6.36 -1.66
N ASN A 127 -1.44 7.21 -0.79
CA ASN A 127 -1.22 7.16 0.66
C ASN A 127 -2.42 6.59 1.43
N SER A 128 -3.62 6.62 0.83
CA SER A 128 -4.87 6.22 1.48
C SER A 128 -4.98 4.70 1.58
N THR A 129 -5.36 4.22 2.76
CA THR A 129 -5.81 2.83 2.98
C THR A 129 -7.31 2.64 2.76
N ASN A 130 -8.05 3.72 2.47
CA ASN A 130 -9.46 3.68 2.10
C ASN A 130 -9.60 3.57 0.57
N ALA A 131 -10.72 3.03 0.10
CA ALA A 131 -11.05 3.01 -1.33
C ALA A 131 -11.28 4.45 -1.81
N ASP A 132 -10.43 4.92 -2.73
CA ASP A 132 -10.44 6.28 -3.26
C ASP A 132 -10.24 6.25 -4.79
N TYR A 133 -10.70 7.30 -5.47
CA TYR A 133 -10.46 7.49 -6.92
C TYR A 133 -9.12 8.18 -7.18
N HIS A 134 -8.24 7.47 -7.88
CA HIS A 134 -6.92 7.96 -8.27
C HIS A 134 -6.92 8.37 -9.74
N TYR A 135 -6.43 9.57 -10.03
CA TYR A 135 -6.40 10.16 -11.36
C TYR A 135 -4.96 10.30 -11.83
N VAL A 136 -4.62 9.64 -12.93
CA VAL A 136 -3.29 9.63 -13.53
C VAL A 136 -3.36 10.37 -14.86
N SER A 137 -2.93 11.64 -14.89
CA SER A 137 -2.84 12.39 -16.14
C SER A 137 -1.57 11.99 -16.90
N PHE A 138 -1.66 11.87 -18.23
CA PHE A 138 -0.49 11.65 -19.08
C PHE A 138 0.21 13.00 -19.37
N PRO A 139 1.55 13.05 -19.51
CA PRO A 139 2.29 14.26 -19.87
C PRO A 139 1.89 14.89 -21.21
N SER A 140 1.22 14.13 -22.08
CA SER A 140 0.57 14.64 -23.30
C SER A 140 -0.61 13.73 -23.67
N PRO A 141 -1.72 14.27 -24.20
CA PRO A 141 -2.84 13.45 -24.67
C PRO A 141 -2.42 12.60 -25.88
N VAL A 142 -2.83 11.32 -25.88
CA VAL A 142 -2.56 10.38 -27.00
C VAL A 142 -3.85 10.10 -27.76
N VAL A 143 -3.78 10.27 -29.09
CA VAL A 143 -4.84 9.85 -29.99
C VAL A 143 -4.69 8.35 -30.27
N VAL A 144 -5.74 7.58 -30.02
CA VAL A 144 -5.83 6.15 -30.36
C VAL A 144 -6.97 5.92 -31.35
N ASN A 145 -6.72 5.02 -32.31
CA ASN A 145 -7.61 4.71 -33.44
C ASN A 145 -7.73 3.19 -33.70
N HIS A 146 -7.27 2.38 -32.74
CA HIS A 146 -7.28 0.92 -32.73
C HIS A 146 -7.50 0.45 -31.28
N ASN A 147 -7.85 -0.82 -31.07
CA ASN A 147 -7.97 -1.42 -29.75
C ASN A 147 -6.74 -1.11 -28.87
N TYR A 148 -6.99 -0.71 -27.63
CA TYR A 148 -5.96 -0.32 -26.66
C TYR A 148 -6.26 -0.93 -25.29
N ALA A 149 -5.23 -1.11 -24.47
CA ALA A 149 -5.38 -1.51 -23.07
C ALA A 149 -4.90 -0.41 -22.13
N LEU A 150 -5.60 -0.27 -21.01
CA LEU A 150 -5.08 0.43 -19.84
C LEU A 150 -4.42 -0.61 -18.94
N VAL A 151 -3.26 -0.28 -18.40
CA VAL A 151 -2.41 -1.15 -17.58
C VAL A 151 -2.05 -0.42 -16.29
N ILE A 152 -2.14 -1.09 -15.14
CA ILE A 152 -1.69 -0.57 -13.84
C ILE A 152 -0.69 -1.53 -13.20
N THR A 153 0.38 -0.98 -12.61
CA THR A 153 1.47 -1.71 -11.92
C THR A 153 2.03 -0.87 -10.77
N VAL A 154 2.39 -1.49 -9.66
CA VAL A 154 3.04 -0.79 -8.53
C VAL A 154 4.54 -0.70 -8.76
N THR A 155 5.12 0.50 -8.67
CA THR A 155 6.58 0.73 -8.86
C THR A 155 7.37 0.73 -7.56
N THR A 156 6.72 1.01 -6.42
CA THR A 156 7.39 1.07 -5.11
C THR A 156 7.79 -0.31 -4.61
N ALA A 157 9.07 -0.49 -4.29
CA ALA A 157 9.65 -1.75 -3.81
C ALA A 157 8.90 -2.32 -2.59
N GLY A 158 8.25 -3.47 -2.76
CA GLY A 158 7.41 -4.10 -1.72
C GLY A 158 6.12 -3.34 -1.38
N GLY A 159 5.60 -2.53 -2.29
CA GLY A 159 4.26 -1.93 -2.24
C GLY A 159 3.18 -2.90 -2.75
N ILE A 160 1.95 -2.73 -2.26
CA ILE A 160 0.78 -3.54 -2.60
C ILE A 160 -0.42 -2.62 -2.83
N PHE A 161 -0.99 -2.62 -4.03
CA PHE A 161 -2.23 -1.87 -4.33
C PHE A 161 -3.42 -2.83 -4.38
N HIS A 162 -4.51 -2.52 -3.68
CA HIS A 162 -5.79 -3.19 -3.86
C HIS A 162 -6.58 -2.48 -4.94
N ALA A 163 -6.56 -3.04 -6.16
CA ALA A 163 -7.42 -2.60 -7.25
C ALA A 163 -8.82 -3.17 -7.05
N TYR A 164 -9.85 -2.34 -7.21
CA TYR A 164 -11.24 -2.79 -7.09
C TYR A 164 -11.68 -3.44 -8.40
N VAL A 165 -12.23 -4.64 -8.30
CA VAL A 165 -12.79 -5.41 -9.41
C VAL A 165 -14.26 -5.72 -9.11
N THR A 166 -15.08 -5.85 -10.15
CA THR A 166 -16.51 -6.15 -10.00
C THR A 166 -16.83 -7.54 -10.53
N ASP A 167 -17.78 -8.18 -9.86
CA ASP A 167 -18.58 -9.26 -10.43
C ASP A 167 -19.80 -8.67 -11.19
N VAL A 168 -20.64 -9.53 -11.74
CA VAL A 168 -21.65 -9.25 -12.78
C VAL A 168 -22.81 -8.35 -12.34
N ALA A 169 -23.13 -7.40 -13.22
CA ALA A 169 -24.47 -6.84 -13.34
C ALA A 169 -25.33 -7.85 -14.16
N PRO A 170 -26.32 -8.58 -13.60
CA PRO A 170 -27.00 -9.81 -14.11
C PRO A 170 -27.34 -10.02 -15.60
N ASP A 171 -27.14 -9.03 -16.45
CA ASP A 171 -27.50 -8.98 -17.87
C ASP A 171 -26.29 -8.96 -18.82
N GLN A 172 -25.05 -8.99 -18.29
CA GLN A 172 -23.81 -8.95 -19.09
C GLN A 172 -23.33 -10.34 -19.53
N SER A 173 -22.99 -10.47 -20.82
CA SER A 173 -22.11 -11.52 -21.35
C SER A 173 -20.67 -11.02 -21.39
N TYR A 174 -19.71 -11.75 -20.84
CA TYR A 174 -18.30 -11.38 -20.87
C TYR A 174 -17.65 -11.50 -22.25
N ASP A 175 -16.67 -10.63 -22.50
CA ASP A 175 -15.47 -11.01 -23.27
C ASP A 175 -14.27 -11.11 -22.31
N GLU A 176 -14.08 -12.30 -21.75
CA GLU A 176 -13.05 -12.63 -20.75
C GLU A 176 -11.61 -12.38 -21.24
N ASN A 177 -11.42 -12.16 -22.55
CA ASN A 177 -10.12 -11.94 -23.16
C ASN A 177 -9.62 -10.50 -23.02
N LEU A 178 -10.53 -9.55 -22.72
CA LEU A 178 -10.23 -8.12 -22.59
C LEU A 178 -9.57 -7.76 -21.26
N CYS A 179 -9.88 -8.52 -20.19
CA CYS A 179 -9.37 -8.30 -18.83
C CYS A 179 -8.20 -9.26 -18.56
N ARG A 180 -6.99 -8.71 -18.34
CA ARG A 180 -5.77 -9.51 -18.17
C ARG A 180 -4.98 -9.14 -16.93
N TYR A 181 -4.41 -10.16 -16.29
CA TYR A 181 -3.52 -10.04 -15.15
C TYR A 181 -2.15 -10.65 -15.47
N LYS A 182 -1.14 -10.18 -14.76
CA LYS A 182 0.25 -10.59 -14.86
C LYS A 182 0.81 -10.69 -13.45
N SER A 183 1.61 -11.73 -13.20
CA SER A 183 2.35 -11.99 -11.97
C SER A 183 3.47 -13.01 -12.23
N SER A 184 4.64 -12.85 -11.62
CA SER A 184 5.68 -13.89 -11.60
C SER A 184 5.50 -14.91 -10.48
N TYR A 185 4.60 -14.68 -9.53
CA TYR A 185 4.26 -15.64 -8.48
C TYR A 185 3.29 -16.72 -8.97
N TYR A 186 2.19 -16.32 -9.62
CA TYR A 186 1.17 -17.26 -10.08
C TYR A 186 1.67 -18.13 -11.24
N PRO A 187 1.77 -19.47 -11.10
CA PRO A 187 2.46 -20.34 -12.07
C PRO A 187 1.86 -20.32 -13.49
N LYS A 188 0.55 -20.05 -13.60
CA LYS A 188 -0.16 -19.94 -14.89
C LYS A 188 0.18 -18.67 -15.67
N SER A 189 0.54 -17.61 -14.97
CA SER A 189 0.98 -16.34 -15.56
C SER A 189 2.48 -16.40 -15.86
N ASN A 190 3.30 -16.78 -14.87
CA ASN A 190 4.75 -16.89 -15.00
C ASN A 190 5.39 -15.65 -15.68
N GLY A 191 4.98 -14.45 -15.25
CA GLY A 191 5.40 -13.16 -15.81
C GLY A 191 4.67 -12.69 -17.08
N ASN A 192 3.72 -13.45 -17.63
CA ASN A 192 3.01 -13.15 -18.88
C ASN A 192 1.55 -12.68 -18.65
N TRP A 193 1.00 -11.93 -19.60
CA TRP A 193 -0.39 -11.43 -19.55
C TRP A 193 -1.42 -12.51 -19.89
N VAL A 194 -2.02 -13.12 -18.86
CA VAL A 194 -3.12 -14.10 -19.00
C VAL A 194 -4.49 -13.45 -18.77
N SER A 195 -5.56 -13.99 -19.35
CA SER A 195 -6.92 -13.57 -19.02
C SER A 195 -7.24 -13.95 -17.58
N ILE A 196 -7.97 -13.09 -16.85
CA ILE A 196 -8.19 -13.27 -15.40
C ILE A 196 -8.87 -14.63 -15.08
N PRO A 197 -9.90 -15.08 -15.81
CA PRO A 197 -10.53 -16.39 -15.54
C PRO A 197 -9.60 -17.59 -15.73
N ALA A 198 -8.53 -17.50 -16.54
CA ALA A 198 -7.57 -18.59 -16.71
C ALA A 198 -6.84 -18.97 -15.41
N LEU A 199 -6.73 -18.04 -14.45
CA LEU A 199 -6.20 -18.30 -13.12
C LEU A 199 -7.05 -19.33 -12.36
N THR A 200 -8.38 -19.26 -12.47
CA THR A 200 -9.34 -19.97 -11.59
C THR A 200 -9.33 -21.50 -11.71
N THR A 201 -8.93 -22.05 -12.87
CA THR A 201 -8.98 -23.49 -13.19
C THR A 201 -7.85 -24.31 -12.55
N GLY A 202 -7.73 -24.29 -11.23
CA GLY A 202 -6.71 -25.07 -10.49
C GLY A 202 -6.60 -24.69 -9.02
N ASP A 203 -6.40 -23.41 -8.74
CA ASP A 203 -6.04 -22.89 -7.40
C ASP A 203 -7.27 -22.42 -6.58
N ALA A 204 -8.41 -23.08 -6.78
CA ALA A 204 -9.75 -22.65 -6.32
C ALA A 204 -10.02 -22.82 -4.81
N ALA A 205 -9.01 -22.63 -3.95
CA ALA A 205 -9.13 -22.74 -2.50
C ALA A 205 -9.51 -21.41 -1.81
N ASN A 206 -9.07 -20.26 -2.35
CA ASN A 206 -9.18 -18.95 -1.67
C ASN A 206 -10.10 -17.92 -2.37
N TRP A 207 -10.51 -18.16 -3.62
CA TRP A 207 -11.14 -17.13 -4.48
C TRP A 207 -12.61 -17.41 -4.88
N GLY A 208 -13.21 -18.47 -4.34
CA GLY A 208 -14.57 -18.88 -4.70
C GLY A 208 -14.69 -19.53 -6.08
N SER A 209 -15.88 -20.03 -6.40
CA SER A 209 -16.16 -20.70 -7.67
C SER A 209 -16.42 -19.71 -8.80
N THR A 210 -15.63 -19.78 -9.87
CA THR A 210 -15.91 -19.18 -11.20
C THR A 210 -16.41 -17.73 -11.16
N LEU A 211 -15.79 -16.89 -10.30
CA LEU A 211 -16.02 -15.45 -10.35
C LEU A 211 -15.30 -14.85 -11.55
N GLN A 212 -16.06 -14.14 -12.37
CA GLN A 212 -15.56 -13.39 -13.52
C GLN A 212 -15.36 -11.94 -13.06
N PHE A 213 -14.24 -11.31 -13.44
CA PHE A 213 -13.83 -10.02 -12.87
C PHE A 213 -13.48 -8.97 -13.94
N GLU A 214 -14.08 -7.78 -13.86
CA GLU A 214 -13.60 -6.58 -14.56
C GLU A 214 -13.00 -5.55 -13.57
N PRO A 215 -11.80 -5.02 -13.80
CA PRO A 215 -11.24 -3.92 -13.00
C PRO A 215 -11.97 -2.58 -13.20
N LEU A 216 -12.06 -1.80 -12.13
CA LEU A 216 -12.55 -0.40 -12.16
C LEU A 216 -11.45 0.55 -12.65
N LEU A 217 -11.17 0.44 -13.94
CA LEU A 217 -10.10 1.13 -14.66
C LEU A 217 -10.67 1.83 -15.91
N ALA A 218 -10.45 3.14 -16.05
CA ALA A 218 -11.15 3.99 -17.02
C ALA A 218 -10.23 4.97 -17.76
N PRO A 219 -10.44 5.23 -19.07
CA PRO A 219 -9.67 6.21 -19.82
C PRO A 219 -10.31 7.60 -19.69
N ILE A 220 -9.50 8.60 -19.34
CA ILE A 220 -9.92 10.01 -19.32
C ILE A 220 -9.86 10.52 -20.77
N VAL A 221 -10.99 10.68 -21.45
CA VAL A 221 -11.07 10.99 -22.90
C VAL A 221 -11.68 12.36 -23.19
N SER A 222 -11.56 12.84 -24.44
CA SER A 222 -12.33 13.97 -24.98
C SER A 222 -12.64 13.83 -26.48
N TYR A 223 -13.80 14.35 -26.89
CA TYR A 223 -14.37 14.25 -28.25
C TYR A 223 -15.16 15.54 -28.60
N ASN A 224 -15.69 15.66 -29.82
CA ASN A 224 -16.47 16.81 -30.33
C ASN A 224 -17.89 16.41 -30.78
N LEU A 225 -18.78 17.39 -30.99
CA LEU A 225 -20.21 17.22 -31.35
C LEU A 225 -20.65 18.14 -32.52
N ASP A 226 -21.31 17.56 -33.53
CA ASP A 226 -21.92 18.26 -34.67
C ASP A 226 -23.45 18.48 -34.51
N ALA A 227 -24.07 19.22 -35.46
CA ALA A 227 -25.51 19.57 -35.45
C ALA A 227 -26.35 18.73 -36.45
N PRO A 228 -27.64 18.49 -36.18
CA PRO A 228 -28.49 17.60 -37.00
C PRO A 228 -29.06 18.26 -38.27
N ALA A 229 -29.29 17.46 -39.31
CA ALA A 229 -30.09 17.81 -40.49
C ALA A 229 -31.53 17.29 -40.38
N VAL A 230 -32.49 17.96 -41.05
CA VAL A 230 -33.95 17.77 -40.86
C VAL A 230 -34.69 17.80 -42.19
N ASP A 231 -35.64 16.87 -42.39
CA ASP A 231 -36.51 16.77 -43.57
C ASP A 231 -37.98 16.52 -43.21
N ALA A 232 -38.88 16.74 -44.19
CA ALA A 232 -40.34 16.65 -44.04
C ALA A 232 -41.01 16.08 -45.30
N THR A 233 -42.05 15.26 -45.15
CA THR A 233 -42.84 14.69 -46.27
C THR A 233 -44.31 14.45 -45.90
N PRO A 234 -45.28 14.66 -46.82
CA PRO A 234 -45.18 15.49 -48.03
C PRO A 234 -45.18 16.99 -47.66
N GLU A 235 -44.73 17.85 -48.58
CA GLU A 235 -44.52 19.29 -48.29
C GLU A 235 -45.81 20.15 -48.32
N ALA A 236 -46.96 19.60 -48.74
CA ALA A 236 -48.27 20.27 -48.64
C ALA A 236 -49.44 19.27 -48.56
N VAL A 237 -50.48 19.58 -47.77
CA VAL A 237 -51.67 18.72 -47.57
C VAL A 237 -52.99 19.52 -47.34
N CYS A 238 -54.09 18.83 -47.02
CA CYS A 238 -55.33 19.43 -46.50
C CYS A 238 -55.32 19.47 -44.96
N VAL A 239 -56.14 20.35 -44.37
CA VAL A 239 -56.44 20.41 -42.93
C VAL A 239 -56.85 19.02 -42.44
N ASN A 240 -56.37 18.64 -41.26
CA ASN A 240 -56.52 17.32 -40.65
C ASN A 240 -55.83 16.16 -41.39
N SER A 241 -54.88 16.43 -42.31
CA SER A 241 -54.00 15.42 -42.91
C SER A 241 -52.62 15.37 -42.22
N PRO A 242 -51.99 14.19 -42.08
CA PRO A 242 -50.70 14.04 -41.42
C PRO A 242 -49.50 14.36 -42.32
N ILE A 243 -48.46 14.92 -41.71
CA ILE A 243 -47.11 15.15 -42.26
C ILE A 243 -46.08 14.44 -41.36
N PHE A 244 -45.05 13.89 -41.99
CA PHE A 244 -43.95 13.14 -41.36
C PHE A 244 -42.68 13.98 -41.39
N PHE A 245 -42.00 14.12 -40.25
CA PHE A 245 -40.70 14.79 -40.11
C PHE A 245 -39.63 13.77 -39.69
N SER A 246 -38.39 13.95 -40.14
CA SER A 246 -37.26 13.07 -39.83
C SER A 246 -35.94 13.83 -39.71
N ALA A 247 -35.02 13.34 -38.88
CA ALA A 247 -33.69 13.93 -38.70
C ALA A 247 -32.59 12.86 -38.66
N THR A 248 -31.41 13.17 -39.22
CA THR A 248 -30.23 12.29 -39.13
C THR A 248 -29.56 12.39 -37.77
N ALA A 249 -29.04 11.27 -37.25
CA ALA A 249 -28.51 11.19 -35.90
C ALA A 249 -27.23 12.02 -35.68
N GLY A 250 -27.07 12.52 -34.45
CA GLY A 250 -25.78 13.00 -33.94
C GLY A 250 -24.80 11.84 -33.63
N PRO A 251 -23.67 12.10 -32.93
CA PRO A 251 -22.50 11.21 -32.84
C PRO A 251 -22.66 9.89 -32.04
N ASN A 252 -23.88 9.36 -31.94
CA ASN A 252 -24.17 7.99 -31.52
C ASN A 252 -23.47 6.92 -32.40
N GLU A 253 -22.93 7.26 -33.57
CA GLU A 253 -22.10 6.33 -34.37
C GLU A 253 -20.58 6.41 -34.10
N LEU A 254 -20.10 7.49 -33.48
CA LEU A 254 -18.68 7.64 -33.13
C LEU A 254 -18.31 6.93 -31.82
N LEU A 255 -19.25 6.89 -30.86
CA LEU A 255 -19.07 6.20 -29.57
C LEU A 255 -20.01 4.99 -29.40
N GLY A 256 -21.23 5.04 -29.94
CA GLY A 256 -22.14 3.89 -29.95
C GLY A 256 -21.69 2.80 -30.93
N ASN A 257 -22.17 1.58 -30.70
CA ASN A 257 -21.79 0.34 -31.40
C ASN A 257 -20.32 -0.08 -31.32
N ARG A 258 -19.43 0.69 -30.67
CA ARG A 258 -17.97 0.52 -30.80
C ARG A 258 -17.19 0.36 -29.50
N MET A 259 -17.73 0.80 -28.36
CA MET A 259 -17.28 0.34 -27.03
C MET A 259 -18.36 -0.56 -26.41
N ILE A 260 -18.12 -1.88 -26.35
CA ILE A 260 -19.12 -2.89 -25.94
C ILE A 260 -19.74 -2.57 -24.57
N ASN A 261 -18.93 -2.20 -23.59
CA ASN A 261 -19.39 -1.96 -22.22
C ASN A 261 -20.35 -0.75 -22.08
N TYR A 262 -20.40 0.17 -23.06
CA TYR A 262 -21.38 1.27 -23.09
C TYR A 262 -22.81 0.80 -23.41
N GLN A 263 -22.97 -0.24 -24.24
CA GLN A 263 -24.30 -0.79 -24.56
C GLN A 263 -24.90 -1.57 -23.39
N ALA A 264 -24.07 -2.36 -22.67
CA ALA A 264 -24.50 -3.03 -21.45
C ALA A 264 -24.89 -2.05 -20.34
N PHE A 265 -24.10 -0.99 -20.17
CA PHE A 265 -24.39 0.12 -19.24
C PHE A 265 -25.76 0.76 -19.50
N ARG A 266 -26.12 1.00 -20.77
CA ARG A 266 -27.45 1.51 -21.19
C ARG A 266 -28.61 0.63 -20.73
N LYS A 267 -28.44 -0.70 -20.72
CA LYS A 267 -29.49 -1.65 -20.37
C LYS A 267 -29.79 -1.65 -18.86
N TYR A 268 -28.76 -1.52 -18.04
CA TYR A 268 -28.84 -1.89 -16.63
C TYR A 268 -29.41 -0.80 -15.71
N PHE A 269 -29.32 0.48 -16.07
CA PHE A 269 -29.80 1.56 -15.20
C PHE A 269 -31.32 1.66 -15.05
N GLY A 270 -32.10 1.07 -15.97
CA GLY A 270 -33.57 1.23 -16.04
C GLY A 270 -34.02 2.66 -16.42
N GLN A 271 -33.22 3.67 -16.13
CA GLN A 271 -33.42 5.02 -16.61
C GLN A 271 -33.26 5.06 -18.12
N SER A 272 -34.37 5.33 -18.79
CA SER A 272 -34.33 6.09 -20.04
C SER A 272 -33.83 7.51 -19.72
N VAL A 273 -32.51 7.64 -19.52
CA VAL A 273 -31.81 8.87 -19.87
C VAL A 273 -32.02 9.00 -21.37
N LYS A 274 -33.12 9.65 -21.74
CA LYS A 274 -33.47 9.81 -23.14
C LYS A 274 -32.31 10.55 -23.81
N ASP A 275 -31.76 9.96 -24.87
CA ASP A 275 -31.13 10.68 -25.98
C ASP A 275 -32.19 11.65 -26.49
N SER A 276 -32.35 12.76 -25.79
CA SER A 276 -33.42 13.72 -25.95
C SER A 276 -32.99 14.65 -27.06
N THR A 277 -32.94 14.05 -28.26
CA THR A 277 -33.22 14.78 -29.49
C THR A 277 -34.65 15.30 -29.34
N THR A 278 -34.75 16.51 -28.80
CA THR A 278 -36.00 17.11 -28.34
C THR A 278 -36.44 18.07 -29.41
N LEU A 279 -37.60 17.80 -30.02
CA LEU A 279 -38.27 18.79 -30.83
C LEU A 279 -38.69 19.95 -29.91
N TRP A 280 -38.33 21.19 -30.25
CA TRP A 280 -38.85 22.37 -29.57
C TRP A 280 -39.36 23.35 -30.62
N VAL A 281 -40.68 23.57 -30.56
CA VAL A 281 -41.44 24.59 -31.30
C VAL A 281 -41.44 24.40 -32.82
N MET A 282 -42.59 23.91 -33.31
CA MET A 282 -43.24 24.51 -34.47
C MET A 282 -43.92 25.80 -33.99
N GLU A 283 -43.80 26.92 -34.72
CA GLU A 283 -44.53 28.13 -34.32
C GLU A 283 -46.06 27.89 -34.33
N GLY A 284 -46.69 28.00 -33.15
CA GLY A 284 -48.13 27.84 -32.95
C GLY A 284 -48.53 26.75 -31.95
N GLU A 285 -47.94 25.54 -32.02
CA GLU A 285 -48.34 24.40 -31.19
C GLU A 285 -47.15 23.59 -30.64
N THR A 286 -47.21 23.22 -29.35
CA THR A 286 -46.15 22.49 -28.64
C THR A 286 -46.36 20.97 -28.73
N VAL A 287 -45.73 20.32 -29.71
CA VAL A 287 -45.78 18.85 -29.87
C VAL A 287 -44.56 18.19 -29.21
N ALA A 288 -44.74 17.68 -27.99
CA ALA A 288 -43.68 17.01 -27.23
C ALA A 288 -43.44 15.55 -27.69
N GLY A 289 -42.72 15.36 -28.81
CA GLY A 289 -42.27 14.05 -29.30
C GLY A 289 -40.84 13.70 -28.89
N THR A 290 -40.52 12.41 -28.74
CA THR A 290 -39.14 11.94 -28.48
C THR A 290 -38.75 10.82 -29.45
N GLY A 291 -37.95 11.15 -30.47
CA GLY A 291 -37.47 10.23 -31.50
C GLY A 291 -36.88 10.98 -32.71
N LEU A 292 -36.19 10.27 -33.60
CA LEU A 292 -35.63 10.81 -34.85
C LEU A 292 -36.66 10.94 -35.99
N SER A 293 -37.93 10.62 -35.72
CA SER A 293 -39.05 10.83 -36.66
C SER A 293 -40.33 11.11 -35.89
N ILE A 294 -41.13 12.07 -36.36
CA ILE A 294 -42.33 12.57 -35.68
C ILE A 294 -43.42 12.85 -36.72
N ASN A 295 -44.66 12.44 -36.42
CA ASN A 295 -45.84 12.77 -37.23
C ASN A 295 -46.65 13.88 -36.55
N HIS A 296 -47.17 14.81 -37.34
CA HIS A 296 -48.07 15.86 -36.85
C HIS A 296 -49.12 16.23 -37.91
N THR A 297 -50.21 16.86 -37.49
CA THR A 297 -51.43 17.07 -38.30
C THR A 297 -51.99 18.44 -37.96
N TYR A 298 -52.09 19.32 -38.95
CA TYR A 298 -52.54 20.70 -38.72
C TYR A 298 -54.06 20.84 -38.85
N THR A 299 -54.66 21.44 -37.83
CA THR A 299 -56.09 21.72 -37.70
C THR A 299 -56.50 23.04 -38.38
N THR A 300 -55.54 23.84 -38.84
CA THR A 300 -55.75 25.15 -39.47
C THR A 300 -54.87 25.33 -40.73
N PRO A 301 -55.30 26.14 -41.72
CA PRO A 301 -54.45 26.54 -42.84
C PRO A 301 -53.29 27.44 -42.40
N GLY A 302 -52.05 27.15 -42.81
CA GLY A 302 -50.86 27.91 -42.39
C GLY A 302 -49.56 27.42 -43.03
N THR A 303 -48.43 28.05 -42.65
CA THR A 303 -47.07 27.77 -43.18
C THR A 303 -46.00 27.62 -42.07
N PRO A 304 -46.01 26.55 -41.26
CA PRO A 304 -45.21 26.45 -40.02
C PRO A 304 -43.78 25.89 -40.22
N THR A 305 -42.87 26.20 -39.28
CA THR A 305 -41.43 25.82 -39.29
C THR A 305 -41.00 25.10 -38.01
N ALA A 306 -40.35 23.93 -38.12
CA ALA A 306 -39.92 23.07 -37.00
C ALA A 306 -38.43 23.23 -36.66
N THR A 307 -38.08 22.96 -35.39
CA THR A 307 -36.69 22.90 -34.89
C THR A 307 -36.42 21.63 -34.07
N PHE A 308 -35.38 20.88 -34.43
CA PHE A 308 -34.85 19.74 -33.65
C PHE A 308 -33.62 20.15 -32.86
N TYR A 309 -33.53 19.76 -31.58
CA TYR A 309 -32.36 19.99 -30.72
C TYR A 309 -31.76 18.68 -30.23
N VAL A 310 -30.44 18.52 -30.25
CA VAL A 310 -29.71 17.35 -29.71
C VAL A 310 -29.04 17.74 -28.40
N ASN A 311 -29.22 16.90 -27.37
CA ASN A 311 -28.53 16.96 -26.09
C ASN A 311 -27.82 15.62 -25.84
N THR A 312 -26.49 15.65 -25.67
CA THR A 312 -25.66 14.47 -25.38
C THR A 312 -24.68 14.79 -24.26
N GLY A 313 -25.04 14.42 -23.03
CA GLY A 313 -24.21 14.59 -21.85
C GLY A 313 -24.87 13.97 -20.63
N PHE A 314 -24.08 13.36 -19.74
CA PHE A 314 -24.56 12.82 -18.46
C PHE A 314 -24.98 13.96 -17.50
N TRP A 315 -24.52 15.18 -17.79
CA TRP A 315 -24.94 16.46 -17.21
C TRP A 315 -25.28 17.39 -18.39
N ALA A 316 -26.36 18.18 -18.30
CA ALA A 316 -26.96 18.88 -19.45
C ALA A 316 -26.18 20.14 -19.91
N GLY A 317 -25.01 19.95 -20.52
CA GLY A 317 -24.05 21.02 -20.84
C GLY A 317 -23.94 21.46 -22.30
N CYS A 318 -24.29 20.63 -23.29
CA CYS A 318 -24.18 20.99 -24.72
C CYS A 318 -25.47 20.71 -25.50
N LEU A 319 -25.91 21.71 -26.26
CA LEU A 319 -27.13 21.72 -27.07
C LEU A 319 -26.82 22.22 -28.49
N LYS A 320 -27.31 21.53 -29.53
CA LYS A 320 -27.13 21.89 -30.97
C LYS A 320 -28.46 21.66 -31.73
N SER A 321 -28.75 22.37 -32.82
CA SER A 321 -30.07 22.30 -33.49
C SER A 321 -30.10 22.57 -35.01
N GLY A 322 -31.23 22.27 -35.68
CA GLY A 322 -31.52 22.47 -37.13
C GLY A 322 -33.04 22.50 -37.47
N THR A 323 -33.45 22.97 -38.68
CA THR A 323 -34.84 23.42 -39.00
C THR A 323 -35.41 23.09 -40.41
N LYS A 324 -36.76 23.14 -40.61
CA LYS A 324 -37.53 22.87 -41.89
C LYS A 324 -39.01 23.43 -41.88
N THR A 325 -39.71 23.65 -43.03
CA THR A 325 -41.04 24.37 -43.16
C THR A 325 -42.08 23.69 -44.13
N VAL A 326 -43.43 23.84 -43.96
CA VAL A 326 -44.56 23.08 -44.67
C VAL A 326 -45.91 23.88 -44.92
N THR A 327 -47.03 23.37 -45.55
CA THR A 327 -48.32 24.13 -45.95
C THR A 327 -49.70 23.33 -46.02
N ILE A 328 -50.94 23.94 -45.83
CA ILE A 328 -52.28 23.26 -45.49
C ILE A 328 -53.68 23.85 -46.08
N ASN A 329 -54.83 23.09 -46.33
CA ASN A 329 -56.12 23.48 -47.11
C ASN A 329 -57.61 22.87 -46.77
N PRO A 330 -58.85 23.37 -47.17
CA PRO A 330 -60.26 23.00 -46.66
C PRO A 330 -61.56 22.75 -47.60
N PRO A 331 -62.84 22.40 -47.12
CA PRO A 331 -64.10 21.91 -47.88
C PRO A 331 -65.61 22.45 -47.57
N VAL A 332 -66.76 21.96 -48.20
CA VAL A 332 -68.22 22.52 -48.21
C VAL A 332 -69.50 21.53 -48.44
N PRO A 333 -70.83 21.81 -48.07
CA PRO A 333 -72.11 20.94 -48.15
C PRO A 333 -73.56 21.47 -48.68
N PRO A 334 -74.75 20.73 -48.64
CA PRO A 334 -76.14 21.06 -49.24
C PRO A 334 -77.46 21.14 -48.34
N THR A 335 -78.72 21.45 -48.83
CA THR A 335 -80.00 21.71 -48.00
C THR A 335 -81.45 21.61 -48.65
N ILE A 336 -82.55 21.33 -47.90
CA ILE A 336 -84.02 21.31 -48.30
C ILE A 336 -84.84 22.60 -47.99
N THR A 337 -85.96 22.87 -48.71
CA THR A 337 -86.77 24.12 -48.56
C THR A 337 -88.32 24.06 -48.50
N THR A 338 -89.07 22.96 -48.77
CA THR A 338 -90.58 22.96 -48.74
C THR A 338 -91.26 21.58 -48.46
N GLN A 339 -92.48 21.55 -47.89
CA GLN A 339 -93.20 20.38 -47.29
C GLN A 339 -94.68 20.16 -47.81
N PRO A 340 -95.36 19.01 -47.54
CA PRO A 340 -96.74 18.65 -48.02
C PRO A 340 -97.93 18.64 -46.98
N GLU A 341 -99.21 18.58 -47.44
CA GLU A 341 -100.46 18.81 -46.64
C GLU A 341 -101.74 17.92 -46.90
N ALA A 342 -102.61 17.74 -45.89
CA ALA A 342 -103.80 16.82 -45.79
C ALA A 342 -105.13 17.19 -46.53
N LYS A 343 -106.13 16.27 -46.60
CA LYS A 343 -107.39 16.32 -47.41
C LYS A 343 -108.56 15.47 -46.83
N GLU A 344 -109.83 15.71 -47.24
CA GLU A 344 -111.03 14.85 -47.00
C GLU A 344 -111.92 14.68 -48.27
N VAL A 345 -112.80 13.67 -48.36
CA VAL A 345 -113.64 13.39 -49.57
C VAL A 345 -114.89 12.52 -49.32
N LEU A 346 -115.95 12.67 -50.14
CA LEU A 346 -117.04 11.68 -50.27
C LEU A 346 -116.58 10.47 -51.13
N ASN A 347 -117.29 9.35 -51.06
CA ASN A 347 -116.94 8.09 -51.72
C ASN A 347 -116.71 8.23 -53.26
N GLY A 348 -115.45 8.40 -53.69
CA GLY A 348 -114.99 8.26 -55.09
C GLY A 348 -114.47 9.52 -55.84
N GLN A 349 -113.48 10.30 -55.35
CA GLN A 349 -112.88 11.48 -56.07
C GLN A 349 -111.35 11.67 -55.81
N GLN A 350 -110.62 12.60 -56.48
CA GLN A 350 -109.12 12.66 -56.61
C GLN A 350 -108.38 13.87 -55.93
N THR A 351 -107.07 13.75 -55.58
CA THR A 351 -106.21 14.79 -54.91
C THR A 351 -104.65 14.61 -55.04
N SER A 352 -103.76 15.42 -54.39
CA SER A 352 -102.26 15.44 -54.58
C SER A 352 -101.37 16.11 -53.48
N PHE A 353 -100.01 15.96 -53.52
CA PHE A 353 -98.95 16.47 -52.58
C PHE A 353 -97.59 16.93 -53.24
N THR A 354 -96.72 17.72 -52.57
CA THR A 354 -95.47 18.38 -53.15
C THR A 354 -94.27 18.68 -52.18
N VAL A 355 -93.02 18.90 -52.68
CA VAL A 355 -91.79 19.37 -51.93
C VAL A 355 -90.76 20.21 -52.78
N ALA A 356 -89.71 20.82 -52.19
CA ALA A 356 -88.60 21.52 -52.89
C ALA A 356 -87.24 21.59 -52.11
N SER A 357 -86.09 21.86 -52.77
CA SER A 357 -84.73 21.91 -52.16
C SER A 357 -83.63 22.66 -52.97
N SER A 358 -82.42 22.82 -52.42
CA SER A 358 -81.24 23.47 -53.02
C SER A 358 -79.93 22.67 -52.88
N ASN A 359 -78.93 22.92 -53.76
CA ASN A 359 -77.70 22.12 -53.88
C ASN A 359 -77.94 20.59 -54.00
N ALA A 360 -79.11 20.22 -54.53
CA ALA A 360 -79.65 18.86 -54.57
C ALA A 360 -79.34 18.15 -55.89
N THR A 361 -79.20 16.82 -55.83
CA THR A 361 -78.87 15.96 -56.98
C THR A 361 -79.84 14.77 -57.19
N GLY A 362 -80.94 14.69 -56.42
CA GLY A 362 -81.99 13.66 -56.58
C GLY A 362 -83.12 13.75 -55.54
N TYR A 363 -84.25 13.05 -55.80
CA TYR A 363 -85.48 13.02 -55.00
C TYR A 363 -86.09 11.60 -54.88
N ARG A 364 -86.94 11.32 -53.87
CA ARG A 364 -87.70 10.05 -53.72
C ARG A 364 -88.87 10.13 -52.72
N TRP A 365 -90.10 9.75 -53.11
CA TRP A 365 -91.33 9.76 -52.26
C TRP A 365 -91.67 8.44 -51.56
N GLN A 366 -92.45 8.52 -50.47
CA GLN A 366 -92.85 7.42 -49.59
C GLN A 366 -94.30 7.52 -49.06
N VAL A 367 -94.92 6.39 -48.67
CA VAL A 367 -96.26 6.27 -48.03
C VAL A 367 -96.22 5.52 -46.69
N ALA A 368 -97.16 5.82 -45.80
CA ALA A 368 -97.46 5.13 -44.55
C ALA A 368 -98.97 4.96 -44.33
N SER A 369 -99.44 3.70 -44.31
CA SER A 369 -100.84 3.31 -44.00
C SER A 369 -101.04 2.70 -42.61
N GLY A 370 -99.97 2.66 -41.79
CA GLY A 370 -100.04 2.20 -40.39
C GLY A 370 -98.69 1.80 -39.79
N SER A 371 -97.71 1.40 -40.60
CA SER A 371 -96.49 0.70 -40.15
C SER A 371 -95.18 1.27 -40.73
N GLY A 372 -95.02 2.60 -40.66
CA GLY A 372 -93.81 3.30 -41.15
C GLY A 372 -93.88 3.66 -42.64
N PHE A 373 -92.77 4.20 -43.16
CA PHE A 373 -92.69 4.75 -44.52
C PHE A 373 -92.01 3.80 -45.51
N THR A 374 -92.68 3.54 -46.62
CA THR A 374 -92.20 2.70 -47.73
C THR A 374 -92.07 3.53 -49.01
N ASP A 375 -91.00 3.33 -49.79
CA ASP A 375 -90.79 4.03 -51.07
C ASP A 375 -91.94 3.71 -52.06
N LEU A 376 -92.44 4.74 -52.75
CA LEU A 376 -93.55 4.63 -53.70
C LEU A 376 -93.06 4.44 -55.15
N GLY A 377 -93.84 3.68 -55.93
CA GLY A 377 -93.74 3.59 -57.39
C GLY A 377 -95.06 3.96 -58.07
N ASP A 378 -95.00 4.46 -59.29
CA ASP A 378 -96.16 4.91 -60.06
C ASP A 378 -97.09 3.75 -60.46
N ASN A 379 -98.39 3.90 -60.28
CA ASN A 379 -99.45 2.93 -60.59
C ASN A 379 -100.83 3.62 -60.73
N ALA A 380 -101.95 2.87 -60.75
CA ALA A 380 -103.29 3.42 -60.92
C ALA A 380 -103.78 4.31 -59.76
N THR A 381 -103.16 4.23 -58.58
CA THR A 381 -103.48 5.01 -57.38
C THR A 381 -102.45 6.09 -57.07
N TYR A 382 -101.23 6.02 -57.63
CA TYR A 382 -100.12 6.92 -57.33
C TYR A 382 -99.34 7.33 -58.59
N SER A 383 -98.98 8.60 -58.74
CA SER A 383 -98.08 9.02 -59.83
C SER A 383 -97.18 10.20 -59.46
N GLY A 384 -95.92 10.16 -59.91
CA GLY A 384 -94.90 11.20 -59.78
C GLY A 384 -93.71 10.87 -58.85
N THR A 385 -93.55 9.63 -58.38
CA THR A 385 -92.86 9.33 -57.11
C THR A 385 -91.35 9.59 -57.08
N GLY A 386 -90.70 9.69 -58.24
CA GLY A 386 -89.28 10.10 -58.36
C GLY A 386 -89.05 11.61 -58.45
N THR A 387 -90.10 12.43 -58.33
CA THR A 387 -90.08 13.88 -58.61
C THR A 387 -90.42 14.71 -57.36
N ALA A 388 -90.69 16.01 -57.55
CA ALA A 388 -91.14 16.93 -56.50
C ALA A 388 -92.66 16.81 -56.15
N THR A 389 -93.43 15.90 -56.76
CA THR A 389 -94.92 15.90 -56.69
C THR A 389 -95.54 14.49 -56.76
N LEU A 390 -96.70 14.28 -56.12
CA LEU A 390 -97.42 12.99 -56.02
C LEU A 390 -98.96 13.18 -56.14
N THR A 391 -99.69 12.30 -56.83
CA THR A 391 -101.15 12.39 -57.09
C THR A 391 -101.93 11.09 -56.76
N ILE A 392 -103.20 11.16 -56.32
CA ILE A 392 -103.99 10.05 -55.72
C ILE A 392 -105.51 10.10 -56.01
N VAL A 393 -106.18 8.97 -56.24
CA VAL A 393 -107.66 8.82 -56.29
C VAL A 393 -108.20 8.18 -54.99
N GLY A 394 -109.32 8.68 -54.45
CA GLY A 394 -109.88 8.33 -53.13
C GLY A 394 -111.11 7.40 -53.15
N ALA A 395 -111.14 6.45 -52.21
CA ALA A 395 -112.15 5.42 -51.99
C ALA A 395 -112.28 5.10 -50.47
N PRO A 396 -113.31 4.38 -49.99
CA PRO A 396 -113.56 4.18 -48.55
C PRO A 396 -112.43 3.48 -47.78
N GLU A 397 -111.64 2.64 -48.46
CA GLU A 397 -110.46 1.96 -47.91
C GLU A 397 -109.22 2.85 -47.76
N LEU A 398 -109.23 4.08 -48.29
CA LEU A 398 -108.13 5.05 -48.19
C LEU A 398 -108.27 6.03 -47.00
N GLU A 399 -109.20 5.74 -46.10
CA GLU A 399 -109.59 6.47 -44.90
C GLU A 399 -108.47 6.61 -43.83
N GLY A 400 -107.39 7.35 -44.14
CA GLY A 400 -106.42 7.83 -43.14
C GLY A 400 -104.91 7.80 -43.47
N ASN A 401 -104.50 7.55 -44.71
CA ASN A 401 -103.08 7.33 -45.09
C ASN A 401 -102.19 8.62 -45.12
N LYS A 402 -100.85 8.46 -45.04
CA LYS A 402 -99.83 9.55 -44.91
C LYS A 402 -98.63 9.39 -45.89
N TYR A 403 -97.90 10.48 -46.24
CA TYR A 403 -96.91 10.51 -47.36
C TYR A 403 -95.71 11.48 -47.11
N ARG A 404 -94.46 11.26 -47.64
CA ARG A 404 -93.24 12.16 -47.49
C ARG A 404 -92.11 11.96 -48.56
N CYS A 405 -90.97 12.71 -48.53
CA CYS A 405 -89.85 12.67 -49.53
C CYS A 405 -88.37 12.79 -48.96
N MET A 406 -87.31 12.56 -49.78
CA MET A 406 -85.84 12.50 -49.47
C MET A 406 -84.91 13.21 -50.51
N VAL A 407 -83.68 13.68 -50.15
CA VAL A 407 -82.72 14.50 -51.01
C VAL A 407 -81.18 14.29 -50.72
N SER A 408 -80.25 14.58 -51.68
CA SER A 408 -78.76 14.36 -51.58
C SER A 408 -77.82 15.36 -52.32
N GLY A 409 -76.50 15.45 -51.97
CA GLY A 409 -75.48 16.31 -52.62
C GLY A 409 -73.98 15.85 -52.57
N GLY A 410 -73.08 16.61 -53.24
CA GLY A 410 -71.76 16.16 -53.78
C GLY A 410 -70.48 16.23 -52.90
N SER A 411 -69.29 16.18 -53.53
CA SER A 411 -68.06 15.42 -53.13
C SER A 411 -67.34 15.67 -51.78
N CYS A 412 -67.92 16.40 -50.84
CA CYS A 412 -67.61 16.26 -49.39
C CYS A 412 -68.86 15.82 -48.55
N ASN A 413 -69.89 15.34 -49.25
CA ASN A 413 -71.05 14.48 -48.94
C ASN A 413 -72.08 14.88 -47.85
N GLY A 414 -73.38 14.80 -48.18
CA GLY A 414 -74.54 14.93 -47.24
C GLY A 414 -75.94 14.63 -47.85
N GLN A 415 -76.98 14.38 -47.01
CA GLN A 415 -78.39 14.02 -47.39
C GLN A 415 -79.49 14.51 -46.38
N GLN A 416 -80.80 14.58 -46.74
CA GLN A 416 -81.93 15.15 -45.93
C GLN A 416 -83.40 14.61 -46.27
N ALA A 417 -84.49 14.94 -45.51
CA ALA A 417 -85.90 14.36 -45.54
C ALA A 417 -87.14 15.31 -45.19
N SER A 418 -88.45 14.84 -45.21
CA SER A 418 -89.78 15.62 -45.21
C SER A 418 -91.09 15.07 -44.39
N GLU A 419 -92.35 15.68 -44.40
CA GLU A 419 -93.58 15.63 -43.41
C GLU A 419 -95.10 15.03 -43.79
N THR A 420 -96.35 15.12 -43.08
CA THR A 420 -97.70 14.20 -43.08
C THR A 420 -99.31 14.60 -42.80
N ALA A 421 -100.42 13.72 -42.54
CA ALA A 421 -102.03 13.92 -42.55
C ALA A 421 -103.22 13.00 -41.76
N LYS A 422 -104.65 13.23 -41.66
CA LYS A 422 -105.92 12.34 -41.18
C LYS A 422 -107.53 12.83 -41.21
N LEU A 423 -108.66 12.09 -40.72
CA LEU A 423 -110.26 12.19 -40.84
C LEU A 423 -111.36 11.48 -39.77
N THR A 424 -112.80 11.56 -39.73
CA THR A 424 -113.90 10.90 -38.75
C THR A 424 -115.59 10.83 -38.91
N ILE A 425 -116.53 10.11 -38.11
CA ILE A 425 -118.14 9.90 -38.20
C ILE A 425 -119.18 9.49 -36.92
N THR A 426 -120.60 9.28 -36.94
CA THR A 426 -121.67 8.88 -35.79
C THR A 426 -123.27 8.40 -36.00
N LEU A 427 -124.25 8.07 -34.99
CA LEU A 427 -125.76 7.50 -35.13
C LEU A 427 -127.15 7.70 -34.16
N LYS A 428 -128.05 6.71 -33.64
CA LYS A 428 -129.66 6.70 -33.42
C LYS A 428 -130.64 6.45 -32.06
N LEU A 429 -131.86 5.71 -31.97
CA LEU A 429 -133.25 5.95 -31.19
C LEU A 429 -134.28 4.80 -30.52
N PRO A 430 -135.44 5.05 -29.69
CA PRO A 430 -136.46 4.10 -28.92
C PRO A 430 -138.09 4.37 -28.60
N GLN A 431 -138.99 3.50 -27.88
CA GLN A 431 -140.52 3.62 -27.47
C GLN A 431 -141.20 2.71 -26.25
N THR A 432 -142.49 2.86 -25.63
CA THR A 432 -143.27 2.68 -24.19
C THR A 432 -144.38 1.57 -23.61
N ILE A 433 -144.48 1.05 -22.30
CA ILE A 433 -145.60 0.19 -21.51
C ILE A 433 -145.78 0.30 -19.87
N SER A 434 -146.12 -0.79 -19.03
CA SER A 434 -146.57 -0.96 -17.55
C SER A 434 -146.21 -2.33 -16.72
N PHE A 435 -146.01 -2.42 -15.34
CA PHE A 435 -145.71 -3.64 -14.42
C PHE A 435 -145.56 -3.36 -12.84
N ALA A 436 -145.85 -4.30 -11.90
CA ALA A 436 -145.78 -4.17 -10.40
C ALA A 436 -144.55 -4.82 -9.69
N ALA A 437 -144.13 -4.29 -8.52
CA ALA A 437 -142.87 -4.63 -7.85
C ALA A 437 -142.91 -5.90 -6.94
N THR A 438 -141.82 -6.68 -6.95
CA THR A 438 -141.60 -7.89 -6.13
C THR A 438 -140.65 -7.66 -4.96
N ALA A 439 -140.89 -8.32 -3.83
CA ALA A 439 -139.97 -8.32 -2.69
C ALA A 439 -138.71 -9.18 -2.94
N THR A 440 -137.66 -8.96 -2.15
CA THR A 440 -136.36 -9.67 -2.24
C THR A 440 -136.44 -11.14 -1.87
N ALA A 441 -135.54 -11.96 -2.44
CA ALA A 441 -135.38 -13.37 -2.11
C ALA A 441 -133.91 -13.70 -1.77
N THR A 442 -133.61 -14.97 -1.46
CA THR A 442 -132.29 -15.49 -1.07
C THR A 442 -131.89 -16.67 -1.96
N TYR A 443 -130.59 -16.87 -2.18
CA TYR A 443 -130.11 -18.05 -2.91
C TYR A 443 -130.43 -19.35 -2.15
N GLY A 444 -131.28 -20.19 -2.74
CA GLY A 444 -131.81 -21.40 -2.13
C GLY A 444 -133.29 -21.32 -1.71
N ASP A 445 -133.95 -20.17 -1.88
CA ASP A 445 -135.40 -20.05 -1.74
C ASP A 445 -136.16 -20.70 -2.92
N ALA A 446 -137.46 -20.95 -2.75
CA ALA A 446 -138.28 -21.73 -3.68
C ALA A 446 -139.05 -20.92 -4.75
N ASP A 447 -139.34 -21.57 -5.89
CA ASP A 447 -139.88 -20.96 -7.12
C ASP A 447 -141.31 -20.36 -6.99
N PHE A 448 -141.48 -19.10 -7.44
CA PHE A 448 -142.70 -18.28 -7.30
C PHE A 448 -143.15 -17.57 -8.61
N VAL A 449 -144.22 -16.75 -8.61
CA VAL A 449 -144.78 -16.12 -9.83
C VAL A 449 -144.99 -14.59 -9.66
N PRO A 450 -144.46 -13.73 -10.57
CA PRO A 450 -144.71 -12.26 -10.59
C PRO A 450 -146.06 -11.83 -11.21
N VAL A 451 -146.40 -10.53 -11.14
CA VAL A 451 -147.75 -9.98 -11.47
C VAL A 451 -147.69 -8.68 -12.30
N ALA A 452 -148.38 -8.61 -13.46
CA ALA A 452 -148.36 -7.46 -14.40
C ALA A 452 -149.68 -7.25 -15.17
N SER A 453 -149.85 -6.10 -15.87
CA SER A 453 -151.00 -5.75 -16.72
C SER A 453 -150.67 -4.68 -17.78
N SER A 454 -151.53 -4.50 -18.81
CA SER A 454 -151.33 -3.60 -19.96
C SER A 454 -152.63 -2.87 -20.37
N ASP A 455 -152.48 -1.72 -21.03
CA ASP A 455 -153.52 -0.86 -21.62
C ASP A 455 -153.93 -1.28 -23.04
N ALA A 456 -152.99 -1.71 -23.88
CA ALA A 456 -153.25 -2.21 -25.24
C ALA A 456 -153.86 -3.64 -25.27
N GLY A 457 -153.97 -4.31 -24.13
CA GLY A 457 -154.73 -5.57 -23.97
C GLY A 457 -154.11 -6.85 -24.53
N LEU A 458 -152.95 -6.77 -25.22
CA LEU A 458 -152.25 -7.96 -25.74
C LEU A 458 -151.57 -8.77 -24.61
N PRO A 459 -151.30 -10.08 -24.79
CA PRO A 459 -150.62 -10.90 -23.77
C PRO A 459 -149.26 -10.32 -23.35
N ILE A 460 -148.97 -10.37 -22.05
CA ILE A 460 -147.67 -9.98 -21.49
C ILE A 460 -146.76 -11.20 -21.39
N GLN A 461 -145.53 -11.04 -21.85
CA GLN A 461 -144.47 -12.03 -21.69
C GLN A 461 -143.47 -11.55 -20.64
N PHE A 462 -143.25 -12.36 -19.60
CA PHE A 462 -142.18 -12.15 -18.65
C PHE A 462 -140.86 -12.74 -19.18
N SER A 463 -139.81 -11.93 -19.18
CA SER A 463 -138.45 -12.35 -19.45
C SER A 463 -137.55 -11.89 -18.30
N SER A 464 -136.55 -12.69 -17.96
CA SER A 464 -135.49 -12.28 -17.04
C SER A 464 -134.33 -11.74 -17.88
N ASN A 465 -133.77 -10.57 -17.53
CA ASN A 465 -132.57 -10.09 -18.23
C ASN A 465 -131.33 -10.95 -17.95
N ASN A 466 -131.37 -11.84 -16.97
CA ASN A 466 -130.32 -12.80 -16.69
C ASN A 466 -130.86 -14.11 -16.09
N GLU A 467 -131.20 -15.06 -16.96
CA GLU A 467 -131.66 -16.40 -16.59
C GLU A 467 -130.63 -17.24 -15.81
N ASN A 468 -129.35 -16.81 -15.78
CA ASN A 468 -128.35 -17.42 -14.91
C ASN A 468 -128.50 -17.00 -13.44
N ILE A 469 -129.22 -15.92 -13.14
CA ILE A 469 -129.52 -15.44 -11.77
C ILE A 469 -130.91 -15.92 -11.36
N ALA A 470 -131.92 -15.69 -12.20
CA ALA A 470 -133.24 -16.30 -12.06
C ALA A 470 -133.92 -16.48 -13.41
N ALA A 471 -134.50 -17.65 -13.67
CA ALA A 471 -135.10 -18.03 -14.96
C ALA A 471 -136.58 -18.37 -14.83
N PHE A 472 -137.38 -18.13 -15.87
CA PHE A 472 -138.77 -18.57 -15.89
C PHE A 472 -138.87 -20.02 -16.38
N VAL A 473 -139.20 -20.95 -15.48
CA VAL A 473 -139.33 -22.38 -15.75
C VAL A 473 -140.77 -22.80 -15.41
N ASN A 474 -141.49 -23.41 -16.36
CA ASN A 474 -142.88 -23.84 -16.20
C ASN A 474 -143.83 -22.74 -15.65
N GLY A 475 -143.59 -21.48 -16.02
CA GLY A 475 -144.38 -20.33 -15.58
C GLY A 475 -144.02 -19.78 -14.19
N LYS A 476 -143.04 -20.36 -13.49
CA LYS A 476 -142.49 -19.84 -12.23
C LYS A 476 -141.09 -19.27 -12.43
N LEU A 477 -140.77 -18.22 -11.70
CA LEU A 477 -139.41 -17.73 -11.54
C LEU A 477 -138.65 -18.65 -10.57
N GLN A 478 -137.57 -19.25 -11.08
CA GLN A 478 -136.68 -20.14 -10.35
C GLN A 478 -135.36 -19.43 -10.03
N ILE A 479 -134.95 -19.49 -8.77
CA ILE A 479 -133.73 -18.86 -8.26
C ILE A 479 -132.52 -19.75 -8.60
N ARG A 480 -131.48 -19.16 -9.20
CA ARG A 480 -130.33 -19.91 -9.75
C ARG A 480 -128.97 -19.40 -9.29
N LYS A 481 -128.82 -18.10 -8.98
CA LYS A 481 -127.63 -17.50 -8.34
C LYS A 481 -128.05 -16.30 -7.48
N ALA A 482 -127.17 -15.86 -6.60
CA ALA A 482 -127.32 -14.55 -5.97
C ALA A 482 -126.98 -13.42 -6.97
N GLY A 483 -127.62 -12.26 -6.79
CA GLY A 483 -127.40 -11.08 -7.62
C GLY A 483 -128.66 -10.24 -7.82
N LEU A 484 -128.49 -9.09 -8.48
CA LEU A 484 -129.58 -8.26 -8.96
C LEU A 484 -130.02 -8.74 -10.35
N VAL A 485 -131.31 -8.93 -10.56
CA VAL A 485 -131.89 -9.30 -11.86
C VAL A 485 -133.08 -8.40 -12.19
N GLN A 486 -133.19 -8.01 -13.45
CA GLN A 486 -134.28 -7.18 -13.96
C GLN A 486 -135.30 -8.08 -14.66
N LEU A 487 -136.44 -8.27 -14.00
CA LEU A 487 -137.60 -8.94 -14.57
C LEU A 487 -138.32 -7.95 -15.48
N THR A 488 -138.65 -8.40 -16.68
CA THR A 488 -139.11 -7.53 -17.76
C THR A 488 -140.43 -8.04 -18.32
N ALA A 489 -141.49 -7.25 -18.16
CA ALA A 489 -142.79 -7.45 -18.79
C ALA A 489 -142.80 -6.81 -20.18
N THR A 490 -142.93 -7.61 -21.23
CA THR A 490 -142.85 -7.20 -22.64
C THR A 490 -144.19 -7.37 -23.37
N GLN A 491 -144.39 -6.57 -24.42
CA GLN A 491 -145.54 -6.61 -25.32
C GLN A 491 -145.11 -6.14 -26.73
N PRO A 492 -145.16 -6.99 -27.77
CA PRO A 492 -144.67 -6.64 -29.12
C PRO A 492 -145.49 -5.57 -29.86
N GLY A 493 -144.86 -4.96 -30.87
CA GLY A 493 -145.50 -4.03 -31.82
C GLY A 493 -145.91 -4.70 -33.14
N ASN A 494 -146.32 -3.89 -34.13
CA ASN A 494 -146.87 -4.35 -35.42
C ASN A 494 -146.55 -3.36 -36.57
N GLU A 495 -147.26 -3.44 -37.69
CA GLU A 495 -147.00 -2.64 -38.90
C GLU A 495 -147.25 -1.13 -38.74
N GLU A 496 -148.08 -0.70 -37.79
CA GLU A 496 -148.35 0.72 -37.48
C GLU A 496 -147.58 1.23 -36.26
N TYR A 497 -147.23 0.36 -35.31
CA TYR A 497 -146.66 0.73 -34.01
C TYR A 497 -145.32 0.05 -33.75
N GLN A 498 -144.28 0.84 -33.42
CA GLN A 498 -143.10 0.28 -32.75
C GLN A 498 -143.51 -0.44 -31.46
N ALA A 499 -142.71 -1.46 -31.09
CA ALA A 499 -142.93 -2.20 -29.86
C ALA A 499 -143.00 -1.28 -28.63
N ALA A 500 -143.76 -1.74 -27.65
CA ALA A 500 -144.07 -0.97 -26.47
C ALA A 500 -142.91 -1.15 -25.43
N THR A 501 -142.39 -0.08 -24.78
CA THR A 501 -141.29 -0.16 -23.77
C THR A 501 -141.69 -1.16 -22.71
N ALA A 502 -140.98 -2.27 -22.74
CA ALA A 502 -140.98 -3.24 -21.67
C ALA A 502 -140.88 -2.56 -20.30
N LYS A 503 -141.77 -2.90 -19.36
CA LYS A 503 -141.54 -2.45 -17.99
C LYS A 503 -140.67 -3.43 -17.26
N VAL A 504 -139.72 -2.85 -16.55
CA VAL A 504 -138.72 -3.55 -15.78
C VAL A 504 -139.03 -3.36 -14.31
N GLN A 505 -138.89 -4.43 -13.52
CA GLN A 505 -138.82 -4.38 -12.07
C GLN A 505 -137.60 -5.16 -11.59
N GLU A 506 -136.95 -4.65 -10.56
CA GLU A 506 -135.74 -5.26 -10.01
C GLU A 506 -136.08 -6.27 -8.92
N LEU A 507 -135.42 -7.42 -8.98
CA LEU A 507 -135.41 -8.44 -7.94
C LEU A 507 -133.97 -8.62 -7.47
N THR A 508 -133.73 -8.36 -6.18
CA THR A 508 -132.46 -8.71 -5.53
C THR A 508 -132.57 -10.09 -4.91
N ILE A 509 -131.69 -11.00 -5.33
CA ILE A 509 -131.48 -12.30 -4.69
C ILE A 509 -130.22 -12.21 -3.84
N GLN A 510 -130.37 -12.31 -2.53
CA GLN A 510 -129.27 -12.18 -1.57
C GLN A 510 -128.41 -13.46 -1.52
N PRO A 511 -127.08 -13.35 -1.30
CA PRO A 511 -126.24 -14.49 -1.01
C PRO A 511 -126.68 -15.24 0.25
N LYS A 512 -126.45 -16.55 0.29
CA LYS A 512 -126.75 -17.37 1.48
C LYS A 512 -125.59 -17.34 2.47
N SER A 513 -125.86 -17.12 3.76
CA SER A 513 -124.83 -17.16 4.79
C SER A 513 -124.23 -18.56 4.99
N LEU A 514 -122.90 -18.63 5.10
CA LEU A 514 -122.13 -19.81 5.52
C LEU A 514 -121.46 -19.54 6.87
N THR A 515 -121.18 -20.61 7.61
CA THR A 515 -120.30 -20.58 8.79
C THR A 515 -119.04 -21.41 8.56
N LEU A 516 -117.93 -21.02 9.19
CA LEU A 516 -116.67 -21.75 9.21
C LEU A 516 -116.48 -22.40 10.59
N THR A 517 -115.70 -23.47 10.66
CA THR A 517 -115.20 -24.04 11.92
C THR A 517 -113.78 -24.55 11.69
N LEU A 518 -112.85 -24.26 12.61
CA LEU A 518 -111.46 -24.73 12.55
C LEU A 518 -111.26 -26.07 13.29
N SER A 519 -110.21 -26.79 12.93
CA SER A 519 -109.76 -28.03 13.57
C SER A 519 -108.24 -28.06 13.71
N ALA A 520 -107.76 -28.33 14.93
CA ALA A 520 -106.35 -28.59 15.22
C ALA A 520 -105.87 -30.00 14.78
N SER A 521 -106.76 -30.79 14.15
CA SER A 521 -106.46 -32.09 13.55
C SER A 521 -106.75 -32.05 12.04
N PRO A 522 -105.82 -32.46 11.14
CA PRO A 522 -104.47 -32.95 11.43
C PRO A 522 -103.58 -31.88 12.09
N ALA A 523 -102.56 -32.31 12.85
CA ALA A 523 -101.73 -31.43 13.66
C ALA A 523 -101.09 -30.31 12.82
N ILE A 524 -101.18 -29.07 13.32
CA ILE A 524 -100.59 -27.90 12.66
C ILE A 524 -99.22 -27.64 13.30
N GLU A 525 -98.15 -28.05 12.62
CA GLU A 525 -96.79 -27.94 13.15
C GLU A 525 -95.75 -27.50 12.11
N LYS A 526 -94.66 -26.92 12.60
CA LYS A 526 -93.46 -26.56 11.81
C LYS A 526 -92.19 -26.68 12.65
N THR A 527 -91.03 -26.77 12.01
CA THR A 527 -89.76 -26.48 12.68
C THR A 527 -89.55 -24.96 12.75
N TYR A 528 -88.85 -24.49 13.78
CA TYR A 528 -88.50 -23.08 13.95
C TYR A 528 -87.71 -22.54 12.73
N ASP A 529 -88.20 -21.45 12.17
CA ASP A 529 -87.68 -20.77 10.97
C ASP A 529 -87.66 -19.23 11.12
N GLY A 530 -87.81 -18.73 12.36
CA GLY A 530 -87.94 -17.31 12.67
C GLY A 530 -89.26 -16.64 12.26
N ASN A 531 -90.21 -17.37 11.66
CA ASN A 531 -91.41 -16.79 11.04
C ASN A 531 -92.71 -17.32 11.66
N THR A 532 -93.68 -16.43 11.87
CA THR A 532 -95.01 -16.77 12.41
C THR A 532 -95.94 -17.46 11.41
N GLY A 533 -95.74 -17.27 10.10
CA GLY A 533 -96.62 -17.80 9.06
C GLY A 533 -96.68 -19.32 9.00
N ILE A 534 -97.88 -19.85 8.72
CA ILE A 534 -98.15 -21.28 8.51
C ILE A 534 -99.29 -21.47 7.49
N SER A 535 -99.29 -22.59 6.76
CA SER A 535 -100.37 -22.97 5.85
C SER A 535 -101.27 -24.04 6.47
N LEU A 536 -102.58 -23.80 6.53
CA LEU A 536 -103.56 -24.79 6.97
C LEU A 536 -103.78 -25.86 5.88
N ALA A 537 -103.88 -27.13 6.27
CA ALA A 537 -104.32 -28.19 5.37
C ALA A 537 -105.86 -28.16 5.22
N ALA A 538 -106.39 -28.79 4.18
CA ALA A 538 -107.83 -28.82 3.90
C ALA A 538 -108.67 -29.54 4.98
N GLY A 539 -108.04 -30.30 5.88
CA GLY A 539 -108.71 -30.89 7.06
C GLY A 539 -108.79 -29.97 8.28
N ASN A 540 -108.08 -28.84 8.28
CA ASN A 540 -108.05 -27.91 9.42
C ASN A 540 -109.22 -26.90 9.43
N TYR A 541 -110.13 -26.96 8.44
CA TYR A 541 -111.30 -26.10 8.37
C TYR A 541 -112.49 -26.82 7.71
N GLN A 542 -113.71 -26.44 8.09
CA GLN A 542 -114.96 -26.91 7.51
C GLN A 542 -115.91 -25.74 7.25
N LEU A 543 -116.50 -25.68 6.05
CA LEU A 543 -117.58 -24.75 5.69
C LEU A 543 -118.94 -25.44 5.82
N ASN A 544 -119.89 -24.79 6.49
CA ASN A 544 -121.23 -25.31 6.74
C ASN A 544 -122.29 -24.39 6.12
N GLY A 545 -123.36 -24.98 5.57
CA GLY A 545 -124.51 -24.26 4.97
C GLY A 545 -124.59 -24.24 3.44
N ILE A 546 -123.64 -24.88 2.75
CA ILE A 546 -123.60 -25.04 1.28
C ILE A 546 -124.90 -25.72 0.77
N VAL A 547 -125.26 -25.49 -0.50
CA VAL A 547 -126.49 -26.00 -1.13
C VAL A 547 -126.11 -27.01 -2.21
N GLY A 548 -126.51 -28.26 -2.03
CA GLY A 548 -126.12 -29.34 -2.94
C GLY A 548 -124.60 -29.46 -3.06
N ASP A 549 -124.13 -29.67 -4.29
CA ASP A 549 -122.71 -29.90 -4.61
C ASP A 549 -121.95 -28.60 -4.99
N ASP A 550 -122.45 -27.41 -4.60
CA ASP A 550 -121.86 -26.10 -4.92
C ASP A 550 -120.40 -25.98 -4.45
N GLU A 551 -119.45 -25.72 -5.35
CA GLU A 551 -118.03 -25.67 -5.00
C GLU A 551 -117.66 -24.35 -4.30
N VAL A 552 -117.54 -24.41 -2.97
CA VAL A 552 -117.06 -23.31 -2.13
C VAL A 552 -115.88 -23.75 -1.26
N LYS A 553 -114.81 -22.95 -1.26
CA LYS A 553 -113.57 -23.11 -0.51
C LYS A 553 -113.29 -21.84 0.29
N VAL A 554 -112.53 -21.90 1.38
CA VAL A 554 -112.05 -20.71 2.10
C VAL A 554 -110.57 -20.47 1.82
N ALA A 555 -110.15 -19.21 1.84
CA ALA A 555 -108.76 -18.79 1.87
C ALA A 555 -108.57 -17.72 2.94
N GLY A 556 -107.42 -17.71 3.61
CA GLY A 556 -107.05 -16.75 4.65
C GLY A 556 -105.57 -16.89 5.00
N THR A 557 -105.06 -15.99 5.83
CA THR A 557 -103.67 -16.01 6.34
C THR A 557 -103.65 -16.55 7.76
N ALA A 558 -102.96 -17.68 7.99
CA ALA A 558 -102.77 -18.24 9.32
C ALA A 558 -101.37 -17.95 9.85
N SER A 559 -101.28 -17.54 11.11
CA SER A 559 -100.01 -17.22 11.77
C SER A 559 -100.02 -17.51 13.26
N PHE A 560 -98.93 -18.10 13.75
CA PHE A 560 -98.64 -18.26 15.17
C PHE A 560 -98.50 -16.90 15.86
N ALA A 561 -99.00 -16.78 17.10
CA ALA A 561 -98.91 -15.55 17.89
C ALA A 561 -97.48 -15.10 18.23
N SER A 562 -96.48 -15.98 18.14
CA SER A 562 -95.06 -15.63 18.14
C SER A 562 -94.23 -16.68 17.39
N ALA A 563 -93.08 -16.28 16.84
CA ALA A 563 -92.23 -17.16 16.04
C ALA A 563 -91.44 -18.20 16.88
N SER A 564 -91.24 -17.94 18.18
CA SER A 564 -90.43 -18.79 19.08
C SER A 564 -90.90 -20.24 19.13
N ALA A 565 -89.99 -21.18 19.37
CA ALA A 565 -90.35 -22.58 19.57
C ALA A 565 -91.29 -22.78 20.79
N GLY A 566 -92.09 -23.84 20.76
CA GLY A 566 -93.06 -24.19 21.81
C GLY A 566 -94.29 -24.93 21.28
N ASN A 567 -94.94 -25.66 22.19
CA ASN A 567 -96.18 -26.40 21.93
C ASN A 567 -97.41 -25.51 22.16
N ASP A 568 -98.58 -25.95 21.66
CA ASP A 568 -99.90 -25.39 21.97
C ASP A 568 -100.05 -23.88 21.73
N LYS A 569 -99.23 -23.34 20.83
CA LYS A 569 -99.19 -21.91 20.48
C LYS A 569 -100.44 -21.53 19.70
N THR A 570 -101.10 -20.44 20.10
CA THR A 570 -102.23 -19.86 19.36
C THR A 570 -101.84 -19.55 17.91
N ILE A 571 -102.70 -19.94 16.98
CA ILE A 571 -102.68 -19.59 15.56
C ILE A 571 -103.94 -18.78 15.29
N THR A 572 -103.78 -17.50 14.97
CA THR A 572 -104.87 -16.65 14.50
C THR A 572 -104.97 -16.78 12.98
N VAL A 573 -106.18 -16.92 12.45
CA VAL A 573 -106.48 -17.10 11.04
C VAL A 573 -107.33 -15.91 10.58
N GLU A 574 -106.75 -15.04 9.76
CA GLU A 574 -107.35 -13.76 9.35
C GLU A 574 -107.63 -13.70 7.84
N GLN A 575 -108.32 -12.63 7.43
CA GLN A 575 -108.65 -12.33 6.03
C GLN A 575 -109.44 -13.45 5.33
N LEU A 576 -110.27 -14.16 6.11
CA LEU A 576 -111.10 -15.26 5.65
C LEU A 576 -112.06 -14.81 4.55
N LYS A 577 -111.88 -15.37 3.34
CA LYS A 577 -112.70 -15.09 2.16
C LYS A 577 -113.09 -16.36 1.45
N LEU A 578 -114.30 -16.37 0.87
CA LEU A 578 -114.78 -17.48 0.05
C LEU A 578 -114.13 -17.48 -1.33
N SER A 579 -113.98 -18.66 -1.89
CA SER A 579 -113.37 -19.01 -3.18
C SER A 579 -113.99 -20.30 -3.72
N GLY A 580 -113.53 -20.84 -4.86
CA GLY A 580 -114.26 -21.89 -5.59
C GLY A 580 -115.34 -21.32 -6.52
N VAL A 581 -115.88 -22.12 -7.44
CA VAL A 581 -116.71 -21.63 -8.56
C VAL A 581 -118.00 -20.95 -8.08
N ASN A 582 -118.60 -21.42 -6.98
CA ASN A 582 -119.91 -20.99 -6.52
C ASN A 582 -119.85 -19.84 -5.48
N ASN A 583 -118.66 -19.35 -5.10
CA ASN A 583 -118.48 -18.45 -3.95
C ASN A 583 -119.39 -17.20 -3.93
N LYS A 584 -119.72 -16.64 -5.10
CA LYS A 584 -120.55 -15.42 -5.22
C LYS A 584 -122.03 -15.62 -4.83
N ASN A 585 -122.47 -16.87 -4.71
CA ASN A 585 -123.80 -17.22 -4.21
C ASN A 585 -123.88 -17.18 -2.67
N TYR A 586 -122.76 -16.97 -1.98
CA TYR A 586 -122.62 -17.11 -0.54
C TYR A 586 -121.96 -15.91 0.13
N SER A 587 -122.21 -15.74 1.43
CA SER A 587 -121.56 -14.76 2.28
C SER A 587 -121.01 -15.43 3.54
N LEU A 588 -119.73 -15.22 3.84
CA LEU A 588 -119.12 -15.63 5.10
C LEU A 588 -119.09 -14.41 6.04
N THR A 589 -119.75 -14.52 7.19
CA THR A 589 -119.75 -13.46 8.22
C THR A 589 -118.55 -13.52 9.16
N THR A 590 -117.86 -14.65 9.22
CA THR A 590 -116.65 -14.87 10.03
C THR A 590 -115.41 -14.36 9.29
N VAL A 591 -114.78 -13.30 9.81
CA VAL A 591 -113.58 -12.68 9.20
C VAL A 591 -112.25 -13.15 9.82
N SER A 592 -112.30 -13.72 11.02
CA SER A 592 -111.17 -14.22 11.79
C SER A 592 -111.58 -15.36 12.73
N GLU A 593 -110.72 -16.36 12.93
CA GLU A 593 -110.88 -17.47 13.90
C GLU A 593 -109.53 -17.85 14.52
N GLU A 594 -109.53 -18.60 15.63
CA GLU A 594 -108.30 -19.08 16.29
C GLU A 594 -108.26 -20.60 16.47
N THR A 595 -107.04 -21.15 16.50
CA THR A 595 -106.74 -22.55 16.84
C THR A 595 -105.34 -22.65 17.48
N THR A 596 -104.79 -23.85 17.68
CA THR A 596 -103.44 -24.05 18.25
C THR A 596 -102.56 -24.99 17.40
N GLY A 597 -101.24 -24.90 17.60
CA GLY A 597 -100.25 -25.76 16.96
C GLY A 597 -98.87 -25.67 17.60
N THR A 598 -97.86 -26.31 16.99
CA THR A 598 -96.51 -26.44 17.58
C THR A 598 -95.41 -25.91 16.66
N ILE A 599 -94.45 -25.19 17.24
CA ILE A 599 -93.16 -24.87 16.58
C ILE A 599 -92.07 -25.66 17.29
N HIS A 600 -91.51 -26.66 16.61
CA HIS A 600 -90.43 -27.50 17.14
C HIS A 600 -89.08 -26.76 17.11
N PRO A 601 -88.25 -26.83 18.19
CA PRO A 601 -86.90 -26.26 18.19
C PRO A 601 -86.03 -26.81 17.04
N LYS A 602 -85.15 -25.97 16.50
CA LYS A 602 -84.29 -26.33 15.36
C LYS A 602 -82.96 -26.94 15.82
N GLY A 603 -82.56 -28.06 15.22
CA GLY A 603 -81.28 -28.69 15.50
C GLY A 603 -80.10 -27.86 14.98
N LEU A 604 -79.06 -27.69 15.81
CA LEU A 604 -77.81 -27.03 15.46
C LEU A 604 -76.64 -28.02 15.45
N THR A 605 -75.79 -27.90 14.43
CA THR A 605 -74.53 -28.65 14.33
C THR A 605 -73.38 -27.76 14.75
N VAL A 606 -72.57 -28.21 15.70
CA VAL A 606 -71.31 -27.55 16.09
C VAL A 606 -70.15 -28.31 15.46
N SER A 607 -69.15 -27.57 14.97
CA SER A 607 -67.88 -28.13 14.49
C SER A 607 -66.71 -27.45 15.20
N LEU A 608 -65.73 -28.27 15.62
CA LEU A 608 -64.43 -27.82 16.14
C LEU A 608 -63.40 -27.91 15.01
N LYS A 609 -62.50 -26.92 14.93
CA LYS A 609 -61.53 -26.75 13.84
C LYS A 609 -60.14 -26.43 14.38
N ALA A 610 -59.12 -27.07 13.81
CA ALA A 610 -57.71 -26.80 14.11
C ALA A 610 -57.23 -25.40 13.66
N SER A 611 -57.99 -24.71 12.80
CA SER A 611 -57.70 -23.36 12.31
C SER A 611 -58.78 -22.37 12.79
N PRO A 612 -58.41 -21.18 13.33
CA PRO A 612 -57.04 -20.68 13.57
C PRO A 612 -56.24 -21.55 14.56
N ALA A 613 -54.91 -21.58 14.46
CA ALA A 613 -54.09 -22.58 15.16
C ALA A 613 -54.29 -22.62 16.69
N ILE A 614 -54.89 -23.70 17.20
CA ILE A 614 -55.00 -23.95 18.65
C ILE A 614 -53.61 -24.27 19.17
N SER A 615 -52.97 -23.27 19.77
CA SER A 615 -51.56 -23.34 20.15
C SER A 615 -51.25 -22.57 21.43
N LYS A 616 -50.20 -23.00 22.14
CA LYS A 616 -49.59 -22.27 23.27
C LYS A 616 -48.12 -22.67 23.46
N GLU A 617 -47.38 -21.92 24.26
CA GLU A 617 -46.09 -22.38 24.79
C GLU A 617 -46.28 -23.30 26.01
N PHE A 618 -45.31 -24.17 26.26
CA PHE A 618 -45.30 -25.09 27.40
C PHE A 618 -45.36 -24.33 28.74
N ASN A 619 -46.42 -24.58 29.51
CA ASN A 619 -46.72 -23.91 30.77
C ASN A 619 -47.17 -24.87 31.89
N GLY A 620 -46.75 -26.14 31.81
CA GLY A 620 -46.96 -27.15 32.86
C GLY A 620 -48.42 -27.62 33.06
N ASN A 621 -49.37 -27.21 32.22
CA ASN A 621 -50.77 -27.64 32.32
C ASN A 621 -51.33 -28.07 30.94
N ALA A 622 -52.42 -28.83 30.94
CA ALA A 622 -53.06 -29.33 29.72
C ALA A 622 -54.15 -28.39 29.14
N LYS A 623 -54.48 -27.26 29.79
CA LYS A 623 -55.59 -26.40 29.32
C LYS A 623 -55.32 -25.82 27.93
N ALA A 624 -56.32 -25.87 27.06
CA ALA A 624 -56.34 -25.21 25.75
C ALA A 624 -57.23 -23.95 25.79
N SER A 625 -57.10 -23.09 24.78
CA SER A 625 -57.95 -21.92 24.58
C SER A 625 -58.42 -21.91 23.12
N LEU A 626 -59.70 -21.65 22.91
CA LEU A 626 -60.30 -21.56 21.59
C LEU A 626 -60.45 -20.09 21.20
N LEU A 627 -60.13 -19.76 19.95
CA LEU A 627 -60.39 -18.46 19.32
C LEU A 627 -61.75 -18.51 18.60
N ALA A 628 -62.31 -17.36 18.28
CA ALA A 628 -63.66 -17.24 17.69
C ALA A 628 -63.86 -17.93 16.33
N GLY A 629 -62.78 -18.38 15.66
CA GLY A 629 -62.85 -19.19 14.44
C GLY A 629 -62.69 -20.70 14.65
N ASN A 630 -62.30 -21.16 15.85
CA ASN A 630 -62.10 -22.59 16.14
C ASN A 630 -63.41 -23.36 16.27
N THR A 631 -64.49 -22.67 16.57
CA THR A 631 -65.82 -23.26 16.63
C THR A 631 -66.72 -22.59 15.61
N SER A 632 -67.58 -23.37 14.96
CA SER A 632 -68.65 -22.81 14.13
C SER A 632 -69.94 -23.60 14.29
N ILE A 633 -71.03 -22.85 14.44
CA ILE A 633 -72.39 -23.34 14.62
C ILE A 633 -73.11 -23.19 13.28
N LEU A 634 -73.78 -24.25 12.83
CA LEU A 634 -74.57 -24.26 11.59
C LEU A 634 -76.03 -24.55 11.90
N GLY A 635 -76.93 -23.89 11.16
CA GLY A 635 -78.39 -24.04 11.30
C GLY A 635 -79.10 -22.86 11.96
N ILE A 636 -78.38 -21.88 12.50
CA ILE A 636 -78.97 -20.63 13.05
C ILE A 636 -79.77 -19.90 11.95
N VAL A 637 -80.91 -19.30 12.32
CA VAL A 637 -81.75 -18.45 11.46
C VAL A 637 -81.21 -17.01 11.50
N ASP A 638 -81.23 -16.30 10.38
CA ASP A 638 -80.62 -14.96 10.29
C ASP A 638 -81.17 -14.00 11.35
N ASN A 639 -80.26 -13.28 12.01
CA ASN A 639 -80.46 -12.37 13.15
C ASN A 639 -80.70 -13.00 14.53
N ASP A 640 -80.77 -14.34 14.67
CA ASP A 640 -80.79 -14.97 15.99
C ASP A 640 -79.39 -14.97 16.65
N GLU A 641 -79.33 -14.54 17.92
CA GLU A 641 -78.14 -14.62 18.74
C GLU A 641 -78.07 -16.00 19.44
N VAL A 642 -77.28 -16.91 18.88
CA VAL A 642 -76.94 -18.21 19.51
C VAL A 642 -75.43 -18.43 19.49
N GLY A 643 -74.87 -18.74 20.66
CA GLY A 643 -73.48 -19.10 20.87
C GLY A 643 -73.32 -20.48 21.50
N ILE A 644 -72.09 -20.83 21.88
CA ILE A 644 -71.78 -22.03 22.65
C ILE A 644 -70.78 -21.75 23.78
N SER A 645 -70.80 -22.60 24.80
CA SER A 645 -69.81 -22.68 25.87
C SER A 645 -69.37 -24.13 26.11
N GLY A 646 -68.21 -24.32 26.73
CA GLY A 646 -67.59 -25.62 27.03
C GLY A 646 -66.15 -25.45 27.50
N THR A 647 -65.45 -26.54 27.83
CA THR A 647 -64.05 -26.53 28.26
C THR A 647 -63.14 -27.21 27.23
N ALA A 648 -61.97 -26.61 26.96
CA ALA A 648 -60.99 -27.14 26.01
C ALA A 648 -59.70 -27.58 26.73
N SER A 649 -59.21 -28.78 26.42
CA SER A 649 -57.94 -29.32 26.95
C SER A 649 -57.17 -30.07 25.87
N TYR A 650 -55.84 -29.95 25.90
CA TYR A 650 -54.95 -30.92 25.27
C TYR A 650 -55.01 -32.25 26.03
N ASP A 651 -54.61 -33.33 25.36
CA ASP A 651 -54.46 -34.68 25.90
C ASP A 651 -53.51 -34.75 27.12
N ASN A 652 -52.41 -34.02 27.08
CA ASN A 652 -51.41 -33.92 28.14
C ASN A 652 -50.65 -32.58 28.11
N ALA A 653 -49.97 -32.23 29.20
CA ALA A 653 -49.32 -30.93 29.37
C ALA A 653 -47.99 -30.74 28.61
N ASN A 654 -47.37 -31.80 28.09
CA ASN A 654 -46.05 -31.73 27.43
C ASN A 654 -46.11 -31.06 26.06
N ALA A 655 -44.97 -30.53 25.63
CA ALA A 655 -44.80 -30.00 24.28
C ALA A 655 -44.91 -31.11 23.21
N GLY A 656 -45.39 -30.72 22.03
CA GLY A 656 -45.61 -31.58 20.87
C GLY A 656 -46.51 -30.91 19.83
N ALA A 657 -46.32 -31.29 18.57
CA ALA A 657 -47.26 -31.04 17.48
C ALA A 657 -48.41 -32.06 17.52
N ASP A 658 -49.48 -31.78 16.78
CA ASP A 658 -50.62 -32.69 16.53
C ASP A 658 -51.28 -33.31 17.78
N LYS A 659 -51.18 -32.61 18.91
CA LYS A 659 -51.77 -33.02 20.18
C LYS A 659 -53.28 -32.92 20.09
N THR A 660 -53.99 -33.97 20.48
CA THR A 660 -55.45 -33.96 20.55
C THR A 660 -55.93 -32.87 21.50
N VAL A 661 -56.85 -32.02 21.01
CA VAL A 661 -57.60 -31.05 21.78
C VAL A 661 -59.04 -31.51 21.84
N SER A 662 -59.50 -31.81 23.05
CA SER A 662 -60.90 -32.13 23.37
C SER A 662 -61.65 -30.88 23.80
N PHE A 663 -62.85 -30.68 23.28
CA PHE A 663 -63.82 -29.67 23.70
C PHE A 663 -65.09 -30.36 24.21
N SER A 664 -65.36 -30.24 25.51
CA SER A 664 -66.42 -30.98 26.21
C SER A 664 -67.33 -30.07 27.05
N GLY A 665 -68.47 -30.60 27.49
CA GLY A 665 -69.48 -29.84 28.25
C GLY A 665 -70.26 -28.84 27.38
N ILE A 666 -70.42 -29.14 26.09
CA ILE A 666 -70.96 -28.23 25.08
C ILE A 666 -72.40 -27.83 25.43
N SER A 667 -72.62 -26.52 25.60
CA SER A 667 -73.94 -25.94 25.92
C SER A 667 -74.25 -24.76 25.01
N LEU A 668 -75.52 -24.60 24.59
CA LEU A 668 -75.96 -23.41 23.83
C LEU A 668 -76.06 -22.18 24.73
N THR A 669 -75.70 -21.01 24.19
CA THR A 669 -75.78 -19.70 24.85
C THR A 669 -76.40 -18.66 23.91
N GLY A 670 -76.58 -17.41 24.37
CA GLY A 670 -77.24 -16.34 23.59
C GLY A 670 -78.74 -16.24 23.85
N SER A 671 -79.36 -15.13 23.45
CA SER A 671 -80.76 -14.81 23.75
C SER A 671 -81.79 -15.66 22.99
N ALA A 672 -81.45 -16.18 21.80
CA ALA A 672 -82.35 -17.01 21.00
C ALA A 672 -82.25 -18.52 21.31
N LYS A 673 -81.38 -18.94 22.24
CA LYS A 673 -80.96 -20.35 22.42
C LYS A 673 -82.10 -21.37 22.56
N ASP A 674 -83.24 -20.98 23.16
CA ASP A 674 -84.34 -21.90 23.47
C ASP A 674 -85.24 -22.21 22.26
N ASN A 675 -85.01 -21.51 21.13
CA ASN A 675 -85.56 -21.89 19.82
C ASN A 675 -84.80 -23.07 19.17
N TYR A 676 -83.73 -23.56 19.81
CA TYR A 676 -82.77 -24.50 19.24
C TYR A 676 -82.40 -25.63 20.21
N TYR A 677 -81.78 -26.68 19.67
CA TYR A 677 -81.07 -27.68 20.46
C TYR A 677 -79.77 -28.09 19.78
N TYR A 678 -78.75 -28.45 20.57
CA TYR A 678 -77.51 -29.01 20.02
C TYR A 678 -77.73 -30.48 19.62
N ALA A 679 -77.38 -30.81 18.38
CA ALA A 679 -77.67 -32.10 17.75
C ALA A 679 -76.38 -32.85 17.34
N GLY A 680 -75.36 -32.84 18.19
CA GLY A 680 -74.06 -33.47 17.93
C GLY A 680 -73.45 -34.11 19.18
N ASP A 681 -72.22 -34.61 19.05
CA ASP A 681 -71.52 -35.37 20.09
C ASP A 681 -71.22 -34.54 21.36
N ALA A 682 -71.22 -35.19 22.51
CA ALA A 682 -70.98 -34.56 23.82
C ALA A 682 -69.54 -34.05 24.02
N GLU A 683 -68.61 -34.51 23.19
CA GLU A 683 -67.22 -34.05 23.10
C GLU A 683 -66.82 -33.98 21.62
N LEU A 684 -66.19 -32.88 21.22
CA LEU A 684 -65.62 -32.70 19.89
C LEU A 684 -64.09 -32.66 20.00
N THR A 685 -63.39 -33.28 19.05
CA THR A 685 -61.92 -33.34 19.03
C THR A 685 -61.32 -32.73 17.77
N THR A 686 -60.10 -32.21 17.89
CA THR A 686 -59.27 -31.67 16.80
C THR A 686 -57.79 -31.79 17.19
N THR A 687 -56.86 -31.48 16.30
CA THR A 687 -55.44 -31.29 16.67
C THR A 687 -55.13 -29.84 17.06
N GLY A 688 -54.06 -29.68 17.86
CA GLY A 688 -53.40 -28.43 18.22
C GLY A 688 -51.93 -28.67 18.59
N ALA A 689 -51.23 -27.65 19.09
CA ALA A 689 -49.81 -27.77 19.42
C ALA A 689 -49.42 -27.06 20.73
N ILE A 690 -48.59 -27.73 21.54
CA ILE A 690 -47.85 -27.08 22.64
C ILE A 690 -46.40 -26.94 22.17
N SER A 691 -45.93 -25.71 21.98
CA SER A 691 -44.52 -25.46 21.62
C SER A 691 -43.61 -25.57 22.86
N ALA A 692 -42.42 -26.13 22.69
CA ALA A 692 -41.41 -26.20 23.74
C ALA A 692 -41.05 -24.79 24.22
N ARG A 693 -40.94 -24.56 25.53
CA ARG A 693 -40.71 -23.22 26.10
C ARG A 693 -39.27 -22.75 25.84
N PRO A 694 -39.03 -21.49 25.43
CA PRO A 694 -37.69 -20.99 25.18
C PRO A 694 -36.88 -20.84 26.47
N LEU A 695 -35.62 -21.27 26.41
CA LEU A 695 -34.61 -21.09 27.44
C LEU A 695 -33.45 -20.24 26.90
N THR A 696 -32.85 -19.45 27.80
CA THR A 696 -31.54 -18.84 27.59
C THR A 696 -30.51 -19.55 28.46
N VAL A 697 -29.44 -20.06 27.85
CA VAL A 697 -28.29 -20.65 28.55
C VAL A 697 -27.09 -19.73 28.36
N THR A 698 -26.44 -19.37 29.47
CA THR A 698 -25.20 -18.59 29.47
C THR A 698 -24.12 -19.41 30.16
N PRO A 699 -23.18 -20.02 29.41
CA PRO A 699 -22.05 -20.70 30.00
C PRO A 699 -21.11 -19.71 30.70
N ASP A 700 -20.51 -20.13 31.81
CA ASP A 700 -19.55 -19.31 32.53
C ASP A 700 -18.20 -19.32 31.78
N ALA A 701 -17.61 -18.14 31.57
CA ALA A 701 -16.29 -18.05 30.94
C ALA A 701 -15.21 -18.59 31.90
N GLN A 702 -14.40 -19.54 31.42
CA GLN A 702 -13.40 -20.25 32.23
C GLN A 702 -11.98 -19.98 31.76
N THR A 703 -11.00 -20.25 32.62
CA THR A 703 -9.57 -20.15 32.26
C THR A 703 -8.76 -21.32 32.79
N LYS A 704 -7.66 -21.65 32.10
CA LYS A 704 -6.62 -22.54 32.61
C LYS A 704 -5.24 -22.10 32.13
N VAL A 705 -4.18 -22.66 32.69
CA VAL A 705 -2.80 -22.49 32.20
C VAL A 705 -2.47 -23.61 31.20
N TYR A 706 -1.58 -23.33 30.24
CA TYR A 706 -1.08 -24.32 29.31
C TYR A 706 -0.43 -25.54 30.02
N GLY A 707 -0.74 -26.73 29.52
CA GLY A 707 -0.35 -28.01 30.12
C GLY A 707 -1.24 -28.51 31.27
N GLU A 708 -2.15 -27.69 31.80
CA GLU A 708 -3.08 -28.13 32.85
C GLU A 708 -4.35 -28.80 32.28
N ASN A 709 -5.08 -29.54 33.11
CA ASN A 709 -6.37 -30.15 32.74
C ASN A 709 -7.46 -29.08 32.50
N ASP A 710 -8.52 -29.46 31.78
CA ASP A 710 -9.69 -28.59 31.59
C ASP A 710 -10.52 -28.49 32.89
N PRO A 711 -11.01 -27.29 33.28
CA PRO A 711 -11.95 -27.14 34.39
C PRO A 711 -13.34 -27.63 33.98
N THR A 712 -14.15 -28.04 34.96
CA THR A 712 -15.57 -28.36 34.76
C THR A 712 -16.31 -27.15 34.19
N LEU A 713 -16.97 -27.31 33.05
CA LEU A 713 -17.73 -26.25 32.40
C LEU A 713 -19.10 -26.08 33.07
N SER A 714 -19.38 -24.87 33.56
CA SER A 714 -20.63 -24.50 34.23
C SER A 714 -21.45 -23.50 33.41
N TYR A 715 -22.72 -23.33 33.76
CA TYR A 715 -23.63 -22.39 33.10
C TYR A 715 -24.72 -21.88 34.05
N GLN A 716 -25.27 -20.73 33.69
CA GLN A 716 -26.54 -20.22 34.19
C GLN A 716 -27.64 -20.49 33.15
N VAL A 717 -28.87 -20.75 33.60
CA VAL A 717 -30.03 -20.99 32.71
C VAL A 717 -31.25 -20.22 33.22
N SER A 718 -32.03 -19.63 32.30
CA SER A 718 -33.28 -18.95 32.60
C SER A 718 -34.41 -19.39 31.66
N GLY A 719 -35.65 -19.31 32.16
CA GLY A 719 -36.86 -19.72 31.44
C GLY A 719 -37.48 -21.06 31.88
N LEU A 720 -36.80 -21.82 32.76
CA LEU A 720 -37.34 -23.07 33.33
C LEU A 720 -38.59 -22.82 34.19
N LEU A 721 -39.41 -23.86 34.39
CA LEU A 721 -40.61 -23.83 35.24
C LEU A 721 -40.34 -24.62 36.53
N GLY A 722 -40.57 -24.00 37.69
CA GLY A 722 -40.40 -24.67 38.98
C GLY A 722 -38.98 -25.19 39.20
N ASN A 723 -38.86 -26.49 39.42
CA ASN A 723 -37.60 -27.17 39.75
C ASN A 723 -36.99 -27.93 38.55
N ASP A 724 -37.55 -27.82 37.35
CA ASP A 724 -37.07 -28.51 36.14
C ASP A 724 -35.58 -28.24 35.89
N GLN A 725 -34.85 -29.24 35.36
CA GLN A 725 -33.41 -29.18 35.14
C GLN A 725 -33.06 -29.46 33.67
N LEU A 726 -31.92 -28.94 33.22
CA LEU A 726 -31.28 -29.40 31.99
C LEU A 726 -30.57 -30.74 32.22
N SER A 727 -30.36 -31.48 31.13
CA SER A 727 -29.69 -32.77 31.09
C SER A 727 -28.54 -32.76 30.09
N GLY A 728 -27.58 -33.68 30.22
CA GLY A 728 -26.35 -33.68 29.40
C GLY A 728 -25.29 -32.72 29.91
N SER A 729 -24.33 -32.37 29.06
CA SER A 729 -23.16 -31.57 29.40
C SER A 729 -22.70 -30.64 28.28
N LEU A 730 -22.12 -29.51 28.69
CA LEU A 730 -21.36 -28.62 27.81
C LEU A 730 -20.11 -29.30 27.27
N THR A 731 -19.61 -28.77 26.16
CA THR A 731 -18.32 -29.14 25.54
C THR A 731 -17.56 -27.86 25.16
N ARG A 732 -16.40 -27.99 24.51
CA ARG A 732 -15.68 -26.87 23.91
C ARG A 732 -15.03 -27.28 22.60
N GLU A 733 -14.58 -26.30 21.83
CA GLU A 733 -13.71 -26.52 20.68
C GLU A 733 -12.42 -27.26 21.08
N SER A 734 -11.98 -28.18 20.23
CA SER A 734 -10.79 -29.01 20.45
C SER A 734 -9.49 -28.20 20.35
N GLY A 735 -8.59 -28.39 21.31
CA GLY A 735 -7.22 -27.88 21.24
C GLY A 735 -6.57 -27.68 22.61
N THR A 736 -5.25 -27.49 22.59
CA THR A 736 -4.40 -27.46 23.79
C THR A 736 -3.53 -26.21 23.89
N SER A 737 -3.22 -25.54 22.77
CA SER A 737 -2.36 -24.34 22.71
C SER A 737 -3.03 -23.11 23.33
N VAL A 738 -2.24 -22.08 23.63
CA VAL A 738 -2.73 -20.80 24.15
C VAL A 738 -3.69 -20.13 23.18
N GLY A 739 -4.83 -19.68 23.70
CA GLY A 739 -5.92 -19.13 22.90
C GLY A 739 -7.26 -19.13 23.63
N LYS A 740 -8.32 -18.76 22.91
CA LYS A 740 -9.71 -18.92 23.34
C LYS A 740 -10.34 -20.06 22.54
N TYR A 741 -11.06 -20.93 23.24
CA TYR A 741 -11.83 -22.02 22.67
C TYR A 741 -13.29 -21.80 23.05
N ALA A 742 -14.19 -21.71 22.09
CA ALA A 742 -15.61 -21.50 22.36
C ALA A 742 -16.15 -22.66 23.20
N ILE A 743 -16.93 -22.32 24.23
CA ILE A 743 -17.75 -23.27 24.97
C ILE A 743 -18.99 -23.52 24.10
N LEU A 744 -19.29 -24.80 23.87
CA LEU A 744 -20.34 -25.26 22.98
C LEU A 744 -21.40 -26.01 23.78
N GLN A 745 -22.66 -25.94 23.34
CA GLN A 745 -23.80 -26.59 24.00
C GLN A 745 -23.57 -28.10 24.24
N GLY A 746 -22.87 -28.78 23.33
CA GLY A 746 -22.52 -30.19 23.49
C GLY A 746 -23.76 -31.08 23.50
N SER A 747 -23.94 -31.82 24.60
CA SER A 747 -25.13 -32.66 24.82
C SER A 747 -26.20 -31.99 25.69
N LEU A 748 -25.98 -30.74 26.12
CA LEU A 748 -26.89 -30.03 27.01
C LEU A 748 -28.26 -29.81 26.36
N SER A 749 -29.32 -30.32 27.00
CA SER A 749 -30.68 -30.36 26.47
C SER A 749 -31.76 -30.20 27.54
N GLY A 750 -32.83 -29.49 27.20
CA GLY A 750 -34.05 -29.36 28.00
C GLY A 750 -35.12 -30.42 27.70
N GLY A 751 -34.79 -31.44 26.89
CA GLY A 751 -35.74 -32.47 26.47
C GLY A 751 -36.82 -31.94 25.53
N ALA A 752 -37.99 -32.59 25.50
CA ALA A 752 -39.08 -32.19 24.61
C ALA A 752 -39.79 -30.88 25.02
N ASN A 753 -39.87 -30.60 26.33
CA ASN A 753 -40.65 -29.49 26.87
C ASN A 753 -39.97 -28.11 26.76
N TYR A 754 -38.67 -28.08 26.49
CA TYR A 754 -37.86 -26.86 26.46
C TYR A 754 -36.91 -26.81 25.27
N ARG A 755 -36.79 -25.64 24.65
CA ARG A 755 -35.89 -25.36 23.53
C ARG A 755 -34.84 -24.33 23.95
N ILE A 756 -33.57 -24.59 23.67
CA ILE A 756 -32.48 -23.62 23.94
C ILE A 756 -32.39 -22.70 22.73
N ASP A 757 -33.21 -21.64 22.73
CA ASP A 757 -33.28 -20.65 21.65
C ASP A 757 -32.09 -19.69 21.65
N GLN A 758 -31.48 -19.48 22.82
CA GLN A 758 -30.36 -18.56 23.02
C GLN A 758 -29.25 -19.24 23.84
N PHE A 759 -28.06 -19.34 23.25
CA PHE A 759 -26.87 -19.88 23.88
C PHE A 759 -25.76 -18.82 23.81
N SER A 760 -25.45 -18.18 24.93
CA SER A 760 -24.51 -17.04 24.99
C SER A 760 -23.08 -17.48 24.68
N ALA A 761 -22.36 -16.68 23.89
CA ALA A 761 -20.96 -16.98 23.56
C ALA A 761 -20.03 -16.79 24.77
N ALA A 762 -19.43 -17.89 25.23
CA ALA A 762 -18.42 -17.92 26.28
C ALA A 762 -17.23 -18.79 25.84
N TYR A 763 -16.10 -18.68 26.54
CA TYR A 763 -14.83 -19.32 26.13
C TYR A 763 -14.09 -19.94 27.31
N LEU A 764 -13.43 -21.08 27.07
CA LEU A 764 -12.27 -21.48 27.86
C LEU A 764 -11.04 -20.75 27.31
N THR A 765 -10.39 -19.92 28.11
CA THR A 765 -9.13 -19.25 27.74
C THR A 765 -7.94 -20.02 28.31
N ILE A 766 -7.11 -20.59 27.43
CA ILE A 766 -5.83 -21.20 27.80
C ILE A 766 -4.76 -20.09 27.82
N GLN A 767 -4.20 -19.82 29.00
CA GLN A 767 -3.18 -18.80 29.26
C GLN A 767 -1.77 -19.41 29.16
N SER A 768 -0.79 -18.60 28.73
CA SER A 768 0.61 -19.04 28.60
C SER A 768 1.22 -19.48 29.92
N LYS A 769 1.93 -20.60 29.93
CA LYS A 769 2.67 -21.07 31.11
C LYS A 769 3.92 -20.20 31.30
N SER A 770 4.18 -19.75 32.52
CA SER A 770 5.39 -18.99 32.85
C SER A 770 6.63 -19.86 32.72
N LEU A 771 7.66 -19.37 32.02
CA LEU A 771 9.01 -19.93 32.04
C LEU A 771 9.95 -18.98 32.79
N THR A 772 10.97 -19.55 33.44
CA THR A 772 12.16 -18.83 33.87
C THR A 772 13.37 -19.27 33.05
N LEU A 773 14.33 -18.36 32.89
CA LEU A 773 15.62 -18.65 32.25
C LEU A 773 16.72 -18.52 33.30
N THR A 774 17.60 -19.50 33.36
CA THR A 774 18.80 -19.50 34.22
C THR A 774 20.04 -19.58 33.35
N LEU A 775 21.00 -18.67 33.55
CA LEU A 775 22.28 -18.66 32.83
C LEU A 775 23.32 -19.58 33.47
N SER A 776 24.22 -20.12 32.65
CA SER A 776 25.32 -21.00 33.04
C SER A 776 26.64 -20.49 32.47
N THR A 777 27.67 -20.42 33.30
CA THR A 777 29.07 -20.14 32.91
C THR A 777 29.82 -21.37 32.41
N SER A 778 29.13 -22.51 32.27
CA SER A 778 29.62 -23.73 31.63
C SER A 778 28.75 -24.07 30.41
N PRO A 779 29.30 -24.22 29.18
CA PRO A 779 30.72 -24.06 28.82
C PRO A 779 31.23 -22.63 29.05
N VAL A 780 32.54 -22.46 29.19
CA VAL A 780 33.17 -21.15 29.50
C VAL A 780 32.78 -20.11 28.44
N ILE A 781 32.29 -18.95 28.91
CA ILE A 781 31.94 -17.82 28.03
C ILE A 781 33.17 -16.93 27.88
N GLU A 782 33.91 -17.09 26.79
CA GLU A 782 35.08 -16.26 26.49
C GLU A 782 35.19 -15.86 25.02
N LYS A 783 35.94 -14.77 24.77
CA LYS A 783 36.38 -14.34 23.44
C LYS A 783 37.79 -13.75 23.51
N THR A 784 38.50 -13.68 22.40
CA THR A 784 39.66 -12.80 22.27
C THR A 784 39.18 -11.36 22.01
N TYR A 785 39.92 -10.36 22.49
CA TYR A 785 39.65 -8.96 22.24
C TYR A 785 39.63 -8.63 20.74
N ASP A 786 38.57 -7.96 20.30
CA ASP A 786 38.26 -7.63 18.90
C ASP A 786 37.70 -6.20 18.74
N GLY A 787 37.74 -5.38 19.80
CA GLY A 787 37.14 -4.04 19.84
C GLY A 787 35.62 -4.01 20.07
N ASN A 788 34.96 -5.15 20.32
CA ASN A 788 33.50 -5.22 20.44
C ASN A 788 33.04 -5.94 21.72
N ALA A 789 32.11 -5.32 22.46
CA ALA A 789 31.51 -5.90 23.66
C ALA A 789 30.52 -7.07 23.37
N GLY A 790 30.05 -7.22 22.13
CA GLY A 790 29.09 -8.27 21.74
C GLY A 790 29.67 -9.69 21.81
N ILE A 791 28.82 -10.65 22.21
CA ILE A 791 29.14 -12.08 22.29
C ILE A 791 27.90 -12.92 21.95
N SER A 792 28.11 -14.14 21.43
CA SER A 792 27.05 -15.14 21.26
C SER A 792 27.19 -16.21 22.34
N LEU A 793 26.08 -16.59 22.98
CA LEU A 793 26.06 -17.67 23.96
C LEU A 793 25.84 -19.03 23.28
N ALA A 794 26.53 -20.07 23.76
CA ALA A 794 26.28 -21.44 23.31
C ALA A 794 25.00 -22.00 23.96
N ALA A 795 24.44 -23.05 23.36
CA ALA A 795 23.19 -23.67 23.85
C ALA A 795 23.27 -24.23 25.29
N GLY A 796 24.47 -24.47 25.83
CA GLY A 796 24.68 -24.86 27.23
C GLY A 796 24.71 -23.69 28.22
N ASN A 797 24.83 -22.44 27.76
CA ASN A 797 24.94 -21.26 28.61
C ASN A 797 23.60 -20.73 29.14
N TYR A 798 22.48 -21.34 28.76
CA TYR A 798 21.16 -21.01 29.28
C TYR A 798 20.30 -22.27 29.40
N GLN A 799 19.41 -22.29 30.38
CA GLN A 799 18.40 -23.32 30.57
C GLN A 799 17.04 -22.64 30.75
N LEU A 800 16.01 -23.16 30.06
CA LEU A 800 14.62 -22.76 30.26
C LEU A 800 13.94 -23.77 31.19
N ASN A 801 13.30 -23.27 32.25
CA ASN A 801 12.63 -24.09 33.26
C ASN A 801 11.11 -23.87 33.21
N GLY A 802 10.34 -24.96 33.31
CA GLY A 802 8.88 -24.94 33.23
C GLY A 802 8.28 -25.38 31.88
N ILE A 803 9.10 -25.87 30.95
CA ILE A 803 8.63 -26.50 29.70
C ILE A 803 7.81 -27.76 30.04
N VAL A 804 6.82 -28.09 29.21
CA VAL A 804 5.88 -29.21 29.40
C VAL A 804 6.26 -30.31 28.40
N GLY A 805 6.70 -31.46 28.91
CA GLY A 805 7.13 -32.57 28.05
C GLY A 805 8.29 -32.18 27.13
N GLU A 806 8.17 -32.51 25.84
CA GLU A 806 9.20 -32.31 24.82
C GLU A 806 8.93 -31.06 23.93
N ASP A 807 8.10 -30.11 24.41
CA ASP A 807 7.72 -28.90 23.68
C ASP A 807 8.95 -28.10 23.20
N ASP A 808 9.03 -27.80 21.90
CA ASP A 808 10.16 -27.08 21.31
C ASP A 808 10.11 -25.59 21.69
N VAL A 809 10.87 -25.23 22.73
CA VAL A 809 11.05 -23.85 23.19
C VAL A 809 12.53 -23.55 23.40
N LYS A 810 13.03 -22.54 22.67
CA LYS A 810 14.41 -22.06 22.69
C LYS A 810 14.44 -20.57 23.03
N ALA A 811 15.37 -20.15 23.88
CA ALA A 811 15.61 -18.73 24.15
C ALA A 811 16.62 -18.13 23.16
N SER A 812 16.45 -16.85 22.87
CA SER A 812 17.36 -16.02 22.08
C SER A 812 17.43 -14.63 22.71
N GLY A 813 18.54 -13.92 22.56
CA GLY A 813 18.73 -12.58 23.11
C GLY A 813 20.08 -11.99 22.69
N VAL A 814 20.25 -10.70 22.91
CA VAL A 814 21.52 -10.01 22.67
C VAL A 814 22.37 -10.10 23.93
N ALA A 815 23.50 -10.81 23.87
CA ALA A 815 24.47 -10.86 24.95
C ALA A 815 25.64 -9.91 24.68
N SER A 816 25.99 -9.10 25.67
CA SER A 816 27.15 -8.22 25.60
C SER A 816 27.85 -8.09 26.96
N PHE A 817 29.18 -8.07 26.93
CA PHE A 817 29.99 -7.63 28.04
C PHE A 817 29.69 -6.16 28.41
N ALA A 818 29.93 -5.79 29.66
CA ALA A 818 29.67 -4.43 30.15
C ALA A 818 30.56 -3.35 29.49
N ASN A 819 31.67 -3.74 28.88
CA ASN A 819 32.48 -2.97 27.93
C ASN A 819 33.43 -3.93 27.19
N GLU A 820 33.99 -3.44 26.08
CA GLU A 820 34.83 -4.15 25.12
C GLU A 820 36.24 -4.50 25.62
N ALA A 821 36.78 -3.79 26.62
CA ALA A 821 38.16 -3.96 27.09
C ALA A 821 38.48 -5.40 27.55
N ALA A 822 39.74 -5.83 27.47
CA ALA A 822 40.14 -7.15 27.99
C ALA A 822 39.93 -7.28 29.52
N GLY A 823 39.74 -8.49 30.00
CA GLY A 823 39.59 -8.79 31.43
C GLY A 823 38.76 -10.03 31.75
N ASN A 824 38.97 -10.56 32.95
CA ASN A 824 38.29 -11.74 33.50
C ASN A 824 37.03 -11.34 34.29
N ASN A 825 36.08 -12.27 34.43
CA ASN A 825 34.84 -12.10 35.23
C ASN A 825 34.01 -10.86 34.85
N LYS A 826 34.12 -10.37 33.61
CA LYS A 826 33.36 -9.23 33.11
C LYS A 826 31.87 -9.60 33.08
N THR A 827 31.02 -8.74 33.62
CA THR A 827 29.57 -8.91 33.56
C THR A 827 29.11 -8.97 32.10
N ILE A 828 28.37 -10.02 31.76
CA ILE A 828 27.62 -10.15 30.52
C ILE A 828 26.16 -9.90 30.87
N THR A 829 25.54 -8.93 30.20
CA THR A 829 24.09 -8.75 30.25
C THR A 829 23.48 -9.41 29.02
N VAL A 830 22.50 -10.28 29.22
CA VAL A 830 21.69 -10.89 28.17
C VAL A 830 20.36 -10.16 28.15
N ALA A 831 20.15 -9.32 27.15
CA ALA A 831 18.97 -8.47 27.01
C ALA A 831 18.10 -8.91 25.81
N GLN A 832 16.91 -8.31 25.70
CA GLN A 832 15.96 -8.59 24.60
C GLN A 832 15.58 -10.07 24.50
N LEU A 833 15.46 -10.75 25.65
CA LEU A 833 15.16 -12.18 25.72
C LEU A 833 13.82 -12.52 25.04
N LYS A 834 13.88 -13.39 24.04
CA LYS A 834 12.75 -13.80 23.20
C LYS A 834 12.70 -15.32 23.06
N LEU A 835 11.52 -15.90 23.27
CA LEU A 835 11.25 -17.31 23.01
C LEU A 835 11.01 -17.58 21.52
N SER A 836 11.47 -18.75 21.08
CA SER A 836 11.43 -19.28 19.71
C SER A 836 11.29 -20.82 19.77
N GLY A 837 11.21 -21.50 18.63
CA GLY A 837 10.82 -22.93 18.56
C GLY A 837 9.32 -23.11 18.35
N ALA A 838 8.88 -24.30 17.93
CA ALA A 838 7.51 -24.54 17.47
C ALA A 838 6.43 -24.21 18.52
N ASN A 839 6.70 -24.51 19.79
CA ASN A 839 5.74 -24.40 20.89
C ASN A 839 5.78 -23.04 21.60
N HIS A 840 6.67 -22.12 21.20
CA HIS A 840 7.04 -20.93 21.96
C HIS A 840 5.88 -20.00 22.37
N LYS A 841 4.78 -19.98 21.60
CA LYS A 841 3.58 -19.16 21.86
C LYS A 841 2.78 -19.63 23.08
N ASN A 842 2.97 -20.89 23.47
CA ASN A 842 2.30 -21.48 24.63
C ASN A 842 2.91 -21.04 25.97
N TYR A 843 4.00 -20.27 25.91
CA TYR A 843 4.83 -19.90 27.05
C TYR A 843 5.06 -18.39 27.14
N LYS A 844 5.29 -17.91 28.36
CA LYS A 844 5.69 -16.54 28.65
C LYS A 844 6.94 -16.55 29.51
N LEU A 845 8.05 -16.08 28.96
CA LEU A 845 9.26 -15.83 29.76
C LEU A 845 8.98 -14.66 30.71
N THR A 846 9.29 -14.82 32.00
CA THR A 846 9.05 -13.77 33.01
C THR A 846 10.25 -12.83 33.18
N THR A 847 11.46 -13.26 32.81
CA THR A 847 12.68 -12.45 32.83
C THR A 847 12.93 -11.81 31.46
N VAL A 848 13.16 -10.48 31.45
CA VAL A 848 13.41 -9.69 30.22
C VAL A 848 14.90 -9.41 29.97
N SER A 849 15.70 -9.55 31.02
CA SER A 849 17.15 -9.46 31.00
C SER A 849 17.73 -10.31 32.14
N GLU A 850 18.86 -10.96 31.92
CA GLU A 850 19.61 -11.69 32.94
C GLU A 850 21.11 -11.35 32.87
N GLN A 851 21.84 -11.64 33.95
CA GLN A 851 23.28 -11.38 34.02
C GLN A 851 24.10 -12.62 34.37
N THR A 852 25.29 -12.70 33.79
CA THR A 852 26.30 -13.72 34.10
C THR A 852 27.70 -13.11 33.95
N THR A 853 28.76 -13.90 34.01
CA THR A 853 30.15 -13.43 33.80
C THR A 853 30.88 -14.24 32.75
N GLY A 854 31.89 -13.63 32.14
CA GLY A 854 32.81 -14.28 31.21
C GLY A 854 34.14 -13.53 31.09
N THR A 855 34.93 -13.88 30.09
CA THR A 855 36.28 -13.31 29.88
C THR A 855 36.46 -12.74 28.48
N ILE A 856 37.06 -11.56 28.38
CA ILE A 856 37.68 -11.07 27.14
C ILE A 856 39.19 -11.26 27.29
N ASN A 857 39.74 -12.28 26.65
CA ASN A 857 41.17 -12.56 26.62
C ASN A 857 41.90 -11.47 25.81
N GLN A 858 43.06 -11.02 26.29
CA GLN A 858 43.90 -10.05 25.57
C GLN A 858 44.28 -10.56 24.17
N LYS A 859 44.45 -9.66 23.20
CA LYS A 859 44.86 -10.02 21.83
C LYS A 859 46.40 -10.03 21.70
N GLY A 860 46.94 -11.07 21.09
CA GLY A 860 48.39 -11.19 20.85
C GLY A 860 48.86 -10.26 19.72
N LEU A 861 49.92 -9.49 19.98
CA LEU A 861 50.59 -8.64 18.99
C LEU A 861 51.88 -9.26 18.47
N THR A 862 52.16 -9.03 17.19
CA THR A 862 53.45 -9.35 16.55
C THR A 862 54.26 -8.08 16.38
N VAL A 863 55.48 -8.05 16.93
CA VAL A 863 56.41 -6.93 16.79
C VAL A 863 57.61 -7.36 15.95
N SER A 864 58.08 -6.49 15.06
CA SER A 864 59.29 -6.71 14.26
C SER A 864 60.17 -5.46 14.20
N LEU A 865 61.48 -5.69 14.07
CA LEU A 865 62.52 -4.68 13.89
C LEU A 865 63.10 -4.84 12.47
N LYS A 866 63.29 -3.73 11.75
CA LYS A 866 63.66 -3.69 10.33
C LYS A 866 64.91 -2.84 10.13
N ALA A 867 65.85 -3.31 9.31
CA ALA A 867 67.07 -2.57 8.93
C ALA A 867 66.78 -1.36 8.00
N SER A 868 65.58 -1.26 7.43
CA SER A 868 65.14 -0.15 6.58
C SER A 868 63.97 0.60 7.24
N PRO A 869 63.96 1.95 7.29
CA PRO A 869 64.99 2.88 6.80
C PRO A 869 66.35 2.68 7.49
N ALA A 870 67.45 3.04 6.84
CA ALA A 870 68.80 2.64 7.28
C ALA A 870 69.15 3.13 8.70
N ILE A 871 69.20 2.22 9.67
CA ILE A 871 69.69 2.51 11.03
C ILE A 871 71.18 2.82 10.94
N SER A 872 71.52 4.11 10.98
CA SER A 872 72.88 4.58 10.72
C SER A 872 73.25 5.81 11.54
N LYS A 873 74.54 5.95 11.83
CA LYS A 873 75.12 7.17 12.43
C LYS A 873 76.59 7.30 12.08
N GLU A 874 77.16 8.48 12.33
CA GLU A 874 78.61 8.68 12.34
C GLU A 874 79.24 8.23 13.67
N PHE A 875 80.52 7.83 13.64
CA PHE A 875 81.27 7.44 14.84
C PHE A 875 81.31 8.58 15.88
N ASN A 876 80.71 8.31 17.04
CA ASN A 876 80.53 9.27 18.14
C ASN A 876 80.88 8.68 19.53
N GLY A 877 81.65 7.59 19.58
CA GLY A 877 82.18 7.02 20.83
C GLY A 877 81.18 6.30 21.73
N ASN A 878 79.89 6.21 21.37
CA ASN A 878 78.88 5.46 22.12
C ASN A 878 78.24 4.34 21.28
N ALA A 879 77.62 3.36 21.93
CA ALA A 879 76.92 2.26 21.28
C ALA A 879 75.42 2.53 21.02
N SER A 880 74.87 3.69 21.42
CA SER A 880 73.45 3.99 21.25
C SER A 880 73.04 4.06 19.78
N ALA A 881 71.86 3.50 19.47
CA ALA A 881 71.21 3.59 18.16
C ALA A 881 69.90 4.38 18.28
N SER A 882 69.51 5.07 17.20
CA SER A 882 68.23 5.76 17.09
C SER A 882 67.39 5.08 16.03
N LEU A 883 66.14 4.75 16.37
CA LEU A 883 65.19 4.14 15.44
C LEU A 883 64.29 5.23 14.83
N LEU A 884 64.09 5.16 13.51
CA LEU A 884 63.08 5.94 12.80
C LEU A 884 61.74 5.19 12.84
N ALA A 885 60.64 5.91 12.60
CA ALA A 885 59.28 5.34 12.69
C ALA A 885 59.02 4.13 11.76
N GLY A 886 59.82 3.94 10.70
CA GLY A 886 59.73 2.77 9.82
C GLY A 886 60.54 1.54 10.30
N ASN A 887 61.43 1.69 11.28
CA ASN A 887 62.27 0.59 11.77
C ASN A 887 61.52 -0.40 12.67
N THR A 888 60.43 0.02 13.30
CA THR A 888 59.57 -0.84 14.11
C THR A 888 58.23 -1.05 13.42
N SER A 889 57.61 -2.19 13.67
CA SER A 889 56.33 -2.54 13.05
C SER A 889 55.56 -3.46 13.99
N VAL A 890 54.38 -3.02 14.41
CA VAL A 890 53.45 -3.76 15.27
C VAL A 890 52.27 -4.19 14.41
N LEU A 891 51.87 -5.47 14.50
CA LEU A 891 50.78 -6.06 13.74
C LEU A 891 49.83 -6.80 14.70
N GLY A 892 48.54 -6.78 14.36
CA GLY A 892 47.46 -7.39 15.16
C GLY A 892 46.60 -6.40 15.94
N ILE A 893 46.96 -5.11 15.97
CA ILE A 893 46.14 -4.03 16.53
C ILE A 893 44.78 -3.97 15.80
N VAL A 894 43.69 -3.67 16.51
CA VAL A 894 42.34 -3.43 15.97
C VAL A 894 42.25 -1.99 15.50
N ASP A 895 41.53 -1.73 14.41
CA ASP A 895 41.47 -0.39 13.82
C ASP A 895 40.96 0.66 14.83
N ASN A 896 41.65 1.81 14.87
CA ASN A 896 41.48 2.93 15.80
C ASN A 896 42.05 2.75 17.23
N ASP A 897 42.56 1.58 17.61
CA ASP A 897 43.26 1.44 18.90
C ASP A 897 44.64 2.11 18.89
N GLU A 898 44.90 2.95 19.88
CA GLU A 898 46.22 3.53 20.13
C GLU A 898 47.10 2.54 20.91
N VAL A 899 47.88 1.74 20.19
CA VAL A 899 48.95 0.88 20.74
C VAL A 899 50.26 1.11 20.00
N SER A 900 51.32 1.34 20.78
CA SER A 900 52.69 1.53 20.34
C SER A 900 53.66 0.67 21.15
N ILE A 901 54.95 0.71 20.81
CA ILE A 901 56.02 0.06 21.60
C ILE A 901 57.07 1.07 22.06
N SER A 902 57.61 0.85 23.25
CA SER A 902 58.80 1.51 23.77
C SER A 902 59.91 0.49 24.05
N GLY A 903 61.15 0.97 24.15
CA GLY A 903 62.35 0.15 24.37
C GLY A 903 63.62 0.96 24.08
N THR A 904 64.79 0.38 24.30
CA THR A 904 66.09 1.00 24.00
C THR A 904 66.79 0.29 22.86
N ALA A 905 67.46 1.06 21.98
CA ALA A 905 68.20 0.52 20.84
C ALA A 905 69.71 0.77 20.98
N SER A 906 70.53 -0.25 20.74
CA SER A 906 71.99 -0.15 20.78
C SER A 906 72.66 -1.07 19.76
N TYR A 907 73.73 -0.56 19.16
CA TYR A 907 74.72 -1.37 18.44
C TYR A 907 75.48 -2.31 19.41
N ASP A 908 76.00 -3.40 18.87
CA ASP A 908 76.92 -4.34 19.52
C ASP A 908 78.14 -3.68 20.20
N ASN A 909 78.68 -2.62 19.58
CA ASN A 909 79.73 -1.76 20.14
C ASN A 909 79.75 -0.40 19.42
N ALA A 910 80.54 0.54 19.97
CA ALA A 910 80.62 1.90 19.48
C ALA A 910 81.45 2.09 18.17
N ASN A 911 82.23 1.08 17.77
CA ASN A 911 83.18 1.21 16.66
C ASN A 911 82.49 1.29 15.29
N ALA A 912 83.12 1.96 14.32
CA ALA A 912 82.59 2.02 12.97
C ALA A 912 82.62 0.63 12.28
N GLY A 913 81.74 0.45 11.29
CA GLY A 913 81.54 -0.81 10.57
C GLY A 913 80.15 -0.89 9.93
N THR A 914 80.06 -1.73 8.89
CA THR A 914 78.81 -2.17 8.26
C THR A 914 78.23 -3.37 8.97
N GLU A 915 76.94 -3.65 8.74
CA GLU A 915 76.21 -4.85 9.25
C GLU A 915 76.25 -5.05 10.77
N LYS A 916 76.49 -3.98 11.54
CA LYS A 916 76.57 -4.02 13.00
C LYS A 916 75.22 -4.43 13.59
N THR A 917 75.20 -5.40 14.50
CA THR A 917 73.97 -5.84 15.16
C THR A 917 73.42 -4.70 16.01
N VAL A 918 72.19 -4.27 15.69
CA VAL A 918 71.37 -3.37 16.50
C VAL A 918 70.36 -4.22 17.27
N SER A 919 70.49 -4.22 18.59
CA SER A 919 69.54 -4.83 19.53
C SER A 919 68.53 -3.79 19.98
N PHE A 920 67.24 -4.13 19.94
CA PHE A 920 66.15 -3.37 20.54
C PHE A 920 65.56 -4.16 21.71
N SER A 921 65.74 -3.64 22.93
CA SER A 921 65.52 -4.36 24.20
C SER A 921 64.55 -3.61 25.13
N GLY A 922 63.97 -4.32 26.11
CA GLY A 922 63.02 -3.73 27.05
C GLY A 922 61.65 -3.45 26.44
N ILE A 923 61.28 -4.20 25.39
CA ILE A 923 60.09 -3.99 24.56
C ILE A 923 58.83 -4.01 25.43
N SER A 924 58.15 -2.87 25.53
CA SER A 924 56.96 -2.66 26.36
C SER A 924 55.84 -2.01 25.54
N LEU A 925 54.58 -2.45 25.74
CA LEU A 925 53.42 -1.84 25.08
C LEU A 925 53.07 -0.48 25.71
N THR A 926 52.76 0.50 24.87
CA THR A 926 52.40 1.88 25.23
C THR A 926 51.17 2.36 24.43
N GLY A 927 50.60 3.52 24.78
CA GLY A 927 49.33 3.99 24.23
C GLY A 927 48.13 3.65 25.12
N SER A 928 46.99 4.30 24.89
CA SER A 928 45.79 4.19 25.73
C SER A 928 45.09 2.83 25.68
N ALA A 929 45.18 2.09 24.57
CA ALA A 929 44.54 0.79 24.40
C ALA A 929 45.42 -0.41 24.86
N LYS A 930 46.64 -0.16 25.38
CA LYS A 930 47.67 -1.19 25.60
C LYS A 930 47.23 -2.43 26.39
N ASP A 931 46.33 -2.26 27.36
CA ASP A 931 45.94 -3.33 28.30
C ASP A 931 44.93 -4.32 27.69
N ASN A 932 44.42 -4.04 26.49
CA ASN A 932 43.65 -4.98 25.68
C ASN A 932 44.54 -6.03 24.97
N TYR A 933 45.87 -5.87 25.04
CA TYR A 933 46.84 -6.60 24.24
C TYR A 933 47.96 -7.21 25.07
N TYR A 934 48.64 -8.20 24.50
CA TYR A 934 49.90 -8.71 25.02
C TYR A 934 50.93 -8.93 23.90
N TYR A 935 52.21 -8.80 24.23
CA TYR A 935 53.32 -9.17 23.36
C TYR A 935 54.10 -10.31 24.04
N ALA A 936 53.96 -11.53 23.50
CA ALA A 936 54.68 -12.73 23.95
C ALA A 936 55.85 -13.11 23.02
N GLY A 937 56.34 -12.15 22.22
CA GLY A 937 57.51 -12.36 21.38
C GLY A 937 58.82 -12.23 22.16
N GLN A 938 59.94 -12.17 21.43
CA GLN A 938 61.28 -12.07 22.02
C GLN A 938 61.45 -10.77 22.80
N ALA A 939 62.02 -10.85 24.01
CA ALA A 939 62.31 -9.70 24.89
C ALA A 939 63.41 -8.77 24.35
N THR A 940 64.08 -9.19 23.27
CA THR A 940 64.97 -8.36 22.45
C THR A 940 64.83 -8.77 21.00
N LEU A 941 64.71 -7.80 20.10
CA LEU A 941 64.74 -8.00 18.65
C LEU A 941 66.09 -7.49 18.11
N THR A 942 66.61 -8.14 17.08
CA THR A 942 67.87 -7.76 16.44
C THR A 942 67.70 -7.49 14.95
N THR A 943 68.49 -6.56 14.42
CA THR A 943 68.62 -6.26 13.00
C THR A 943 70.02 -5.70 12.72
N THR A 944 70.37 -5.44 11.46
CA THR A 944 71.65 -4.80 11.09
C THR A 944 71.53 -3.27 10.93
N GLY A 945 72.59 -2.55 11.28
CA GLY A 945 72.78 -1.11 11.03
C GLY A 945 74.23 -0.78 10.66
N VAL A 946 74.56 0.52 10.55
CA VAL A 946 75.89 0.99 10.11
C VAL A 946 76.39 2.16 10.98
N ILE A 947 77.58 2.03 11.56
CA ILE A 947 78.32 3.18 12.11
C ILE A 947 79.38 3.58 11.08
N THR A 948 79.31 4.79 10.52
CA THR A 948 80.26 5.27 9.51
C THR A 948 81.49 5.90 10.15
N THR A 949 82.66 5.71 9.53
CA THR A 949 83.94 6.29 9.97
C THR A 949 83.93 7.82 9.92
N ARG A 950 84.35 8.46 11.02
CA ARG A 950 84.41 9.92 11.17
C ARG A 950 85.63 10.52 10.44
N PRO A 951 85.52 11.65 9.72
CA PRO A 951 86.66 12.22 9.01
C PRO A 951 87.64 12.90 9.96
N VAL A 952 88.92 12.83 9.61
CA VAL A 952 90.01 13.60 10.23
C VAL A 952 90.88 14.26 9.15
N THR A 953 91.51 15.36 9.52
CA THR A 953 92.56 16.03 8.72
C THR A 953 93.89 15.89 9.44
N VAL A 954 94.95 15.54 8.71
CA VAL A 954 96.31 15.37 9.23
C VAL A 954 97.27 16.31 8.51
N ILE A 955 98.12 17.00 9.27
CA ILE A 955 99.14 17.91 8.75
C ILE A 955 100.48 17.46 9.34
N ALA A 956 101.42 17.02 8.51
CA ALA A 956 102.77 16.71 8.97
C ALA A 956 103.50 17.99 9.43
N ASN A 957 104.39 17.87 10.41
CA ASN A 957 105.24 18.97 10.86
C ASN A 957 106.59 18.92 10.13
N ASP A 958 107.11 20.07 9.68
CA ASP A 958 108.49 20.16 9.19
C ASP A 958 109.49 19.73 10.26
N GLN A 959 110.60 19.14 9.82
CA GLN A 959 111.67 18.62 10.68
C GLN A 959 113.05 19.07 10.18
N LEU A 960 114.01 19.14 11.10
CA LEU A 960 115.37 19.61 10.84
C LEU A 960 116.39 18.66 11.47
N LYS A 961 117.49 18.39 10.75
CA LYS A 961 118.69 17.77 11.33
C LYS A 961 119.97 18.31 10.69
N VAL A 962 121.12 17.89 11.22
CA VAL A 962 122.45 18.15 10.63
C VAL A 962 122.95 16.88 9.95
N TYR A 963 123.74 17.01 8.88
CA TYR A 963 124.39 15.90 8.19
C TYR A 963 125.16 15.00 9.16
N GLY A 964 125.03 13.68 8.98
CA GLY A 964 125.62 12.67 9.88
C GLY A 964 124.90 12.46 11.22
N GLN A 965 123.82 13.19 11.52
CA GLN A 965 122.92 12.87 12.64
C GLN A 965 121.84 11.88 12.23
N ASN A 966 121.29 11.16 13.21
CA ASN A 966 120.09 10.33 13.05
C ASN A 966 118.88 11.18 12.63
N ASP A 967 117.86 10.54 12.06
CA ASP A 967 116.60 11.22 11.73
C ASP A 967 115.82 11.57 13.02
N PRO A 968 115.20 12.77 13.10
CA PRO A 968 114.28 13.10 14.18
C PRO A 968 112.98 12.31 14.05
N ALA A 969 112.26 12.15 15.15
CA ALA A 969 110.94 11.52 15.13
C ALA A 969 109.95 12.38 14.31
N LEU A 970 109.40 11.80 13.24
CA LEU A 970 108.40 12.47 12.40
C LEU A 970 107.11 12.69 13.21
N SER A 971 106.55 13.90 13.14
CA SER A 971 105.37 14.29 13.93
C SER A 971 104.33 14.99 13.04
N TYR A 972 103.08 15.05 13.54
CA TYR A 972 101.96 15.68 12.85
C TYR A 972 101.03 16.40 13.84
N GLN A 973 100.18 17.28 13.31
CA GLN A 973 98.95 17.74 13.93
C GLN A 973 97.76 17.01 13.30
N VAL A 974 96.69 16.83 14.06
CA VAL A 974 95.47 16.14 13.59
C VAL A 974 94.23 16.81 14.19
N THR A 975 93.19 16.99 13.37
CA THR A 975 91.90 17.54 13.79
C THR A 975 90.76 16.61 13.39
N GLY A 976 89.69 16.58 14.19
CA GLY A 976 88.51 15.75 13.97
C GLY A 976 88.39 14.53 14.89
N LEU A 977 89.47 14.10 15.54
CA LEU A 977 89.47 13.01 16.53
C LEU A 977 88.53 13.30 17.73
N LEU A 978 88.16 12.24 18.47
CA LEU A 978 87.31 12.31 19.64
C LEU A 978 88.14 12.03 20.90
N GLY A 979 88.15 12.96 21.86
CA GLY A 979 88.90 12.78 23.11
C GLY A 979 90.41 12.61 22.88
N ASN A 980 90.96 11.53 23.43
CA ASN A 980 92.40 11.22 23.41
C ASN A 980 92.76 10.10 22.41
N ASP A 981 91.88 9.82 21.43
CA ASP A 981 92.15 8.83 20.39
C ASP A 981 93.40 9.21 19.57
N ALA A 982 94.07 8.20 19.01
CA ALA A 982 95.29 8.37 18.22
C ALA A 982 95.20 7.59 16.90
N LEU A 983 95.87 8.09 15.86
CA LEU A 983 95.92 7.43 14.55
C LEU A 983 97.00 6.33 14.53
N PRO A 984 96.65 5.07 14.18
CA PRO A 984 97.63 3.99 14.04
C PRO A 984 98.50 4.17 12.78
N GLY A 985 99.70 3.58 12.83
CA GLY A 985 100.72 3.68 11.78
C GLY A 985 101.73 4.78 12.04
N ALA A 986 102.53 5.13 11.03
CA ALA A 986 103.55 6.15 11.13
C ALA A 986 103.73 6.91 9.80
N LEU A 987 104.11 8.19 9.92
CA LEU A 987 104.64 8.94 8.79
C LEU A 987 105.93 8.30 8.27
N THR A 988 106.23 8.56 7.00
CA THR A 988 107.49 8.18 6.34
C THR A 988 108.13 9.41 5.72
N ARG A 989 109.36 9.28 5.24
CA ARG A 989 110.01 10.31 4.43
C ARG A 989 110.64 9.70 3.19
N GLU A 990 110.91 10.55 2.21
CA GLU A 990 111.76 10.20 1.07
C GLU A 990 113.18 9.86 1.54
N ALA A 991 113.77 8.85 0.90
CA ALA A 991 115.06 8.30 1.29
C ALA A 991 116.23 9.20 0.86
N GLY A 992 117.23 9.31 1.72
CA GLY A 992 118.48 10.04 1.45
C GLY A 992 119.12 10.61 2.70
N SER A 993 120.40 10.96 2.60
CA SER A 993 121.24 11.36 3.74
C SER A 993 122.12 12.59 3.49
N ALA A 994 122.21 13.08 2.24
CA ALA A 994 122.96 14.28 1.90
C ALA A 994 122.23 15.55 2.37
N ALA A 995 122.95 16.67 2.48
CA ALA A 995 122.33 17.95 2.82
C ALA A 995 121.33 18.39 1.72
N GLY A 996 120.11 18.74 2.10
CA GLY A 996 118.98 18.95 1.18
C GLY A 996 117.62 18.81 1.88
N GLN A 997 116.52 18.83 1.12
CA GLN A 997 115.15 18.64 1.62
C GLN A 997 114.55 17.34 1.08
N TYR A 998 113.75 16.66 1.91
CA TYR A 998 113.12 15.37 1.62
C TYR A 998 111.66 15.41 2.09
N ALA A 999 110.69 15.01 1.28
CA ALA A 999 109.28 15.12 1.67
C ALA A 999 108.91 14.13 2.78
N ILE A 1000 108.07 14.57 3.70
CA ILE A 1000 107.41 13.76 4.74
C ILE A 1000 106.02 13.38 4.20
N GLN A 1001 105.82 12.08 4.04
CA GLN A 1001 104.65 11.47 3.39
C GLN A 1001 103.83 10.67 4.42
N GLN A 1002 102.53 10.48 4.16
CA GLN A 1002 101.60 9.83 5.10
C GLN A 1002 102.07 8.43 5.55
N GLY A 1003 102.77 7.69 4.69
CA GLY A 1003 103.34 6.39 5.05
C GLY A 1003 102.28 5.34 5.37
N SER A 1004 102.36 4.75 6.56
CA SER A 1004 101.37 3.79 7.07
C SER A 1004 100.32 4.43 7.98
N LEU A 1005 100.37 5.75 8.22
CA LEU A 1005 99.42 6.45 9.08
C LEU A 1005 98.00 6.37 8.52
N ALA A 1006 97.06 5.85 9.30
CA ALA A 1006 95.71 5.53 8.88
C ALA A 1006 94.65 5.94 9.91
N GLY A 1007 93.38 5.97 9.51
CA GLY A 1007 92.23 6.26 10.39
C GLY A 1007 91.88 5.14 11.39
N GLY A 1008 92.57 4.01 11.34
CA GLY A 1008 92.18 2.80 12.08
C GLY A 1008 90.82 2.28 11.63
N THR A 1009 90.02 1.76 12.57
CA THR A 1009 88.65 1.29 12.29
C THR A 1009 87.60 2.39 12.35
N ASN A 1010 87.83 3.46 13.12
CA ASN A 1010 86.80 4.41 13.54
C ASN A 1010 86.86 5.75 12.80
N TYR A 1011 88.02 6.09 12.22
CA TYR A 1011 88.24 7.33 11.49
C TYR A 1011 88.64 7.06 10.03
N ARG A 1012 88.59 8.10 9.22
CA ARG A 1012 89.14 8.13 7.86
C ARG A 1012 89.93 9.43 7.66
N ILE A 1013 91.11 9.35 7.06
CA ILE A 1013 91.92 10.53 6.74
C ILE A 1013 91.43 11.05 5.38
N ASP A 1014 90.53 12.04 5.39
CA ASP A 1014 90.00 12.66 4.16
C ASP A 1014 90.97 13.68 3.57
N HIS A 1015 91.91 14.19 4.39
CA HIS A 1015 92.92 15.15 3.95
C HIS A 1015 94.25 14.94 4.69
N PHE A 1016 95.34 14.83 3.93
CA PHE A 1016 96.71 14.79 4.43
C PHE A 1016 97.54 15.90 3.78
N THR A 1017 98.25 16.68 4.59
CA THR A 1017 99.21 17.70 4.14
C THR A 1017 100.63 17.26 4.47
N SER A 1018 101.47 17.16 3.43
CA SER A 1018 102.89 16.81 3.54
C SER A 1018 103.75 17.96 4.07
N ALA A 1019 104.89 17.62 4.69
CA ALA A 1019 105.92 18.55 5.16
C ALA A 1019 107.31 18.12 4.66
N THR A 1020 108.40 18.68 5.20
CA THR A 1020 109.77 18.38 4.79
C THR A 1020 110.69 18.02 5.96
N LEU A 1021 111.61 17.07 5.76
CA LEU A 1021 112.83 16.95 6.55
C LEU A 1021 113.94 17.71 5.83
N THR A 1022 114.46 18.77 6.46
CA THR A 1022 115.61 19.53 5.96
C THR A 1022 116.89 19.04 6.66
N ILE A 1023 117.82 18.49 5.89
CA ILE A 1023 119.17 18.10 6.34
C ILE A 1023 120.11 19.27 6.07
N ASN A 1024 120.52 19.97 7.13
CA ASN A 1024 121.53 21.01 7.09
C ASN A 1024 122.95 20.42 6.96
N LYS A 1025 123.87 21.19 6.40
CA LYS A 1025 125.30 20.82 6.33
C LYS A 1025 125.93 20.75 7.74
N ALA A 1026 126.91 19.86 7.92
CA ALA A 1026 127.74 19.78 9.13
C ALA A 1026 128.95 20.74 9.04
N ASN A 1027 129.56 21.09 10.18
CA ASN A 1027 130.78 21.91 10.18
C ASN A 1027 132.04 21.02 10.12
N LEU A 1028 133.00 21.40 9.28
CA LEU A 1028 134.29 20.72 9.11
C LEU A 1028 135.43 21.74 9.15
N LEU A 1029 136.37 21.56 10.08
CA LEU A 1029 137.57 22.38 10.22
C LEU A 1029 138.78 21.59 9.70
N ILE A 1030 139.53 22.18 8.78
CA ILE A 1030 140.73 21.59 8.16
C ILE A 1030 141.94 22.48 8.47
N ARG A 1031 142.98 21.92 9.10
CA ARG A 1031 144.13 22.67 9.63
C ARG A 1031 145.46 22.12 9.11
N ALA A 1032 146.39 23.00 8.74
CA ALA A 1032 147.78 22.60 8.46
C ALA A 1032 148.65 22.61 9.72
N GLU A 1033 149.56 21.65 9.82
CA GLU A 1033 150.49 21.54 10.96
C GLU A 1033 151.73 22.41 10.78
N ASP A 1034 152.30 22.88 11.89
CA ASP A 1034 153.57 23.62 11.91
C ASP A 1034 154.77 22.71 11.63
N GLN A 1035 155.68 23.14 10.76
CA GLN A 1035 156.83 22.34 10.30
C GLN A 1035 158.13 23.17 10.22
N THR A 1036 159.28 22.49 10.07
CA THR A 1036 160.60 23.16 10.03
C THR A 1036 161.53 22.53 8.99
N LYS A 1037 162.53 23.30 8.52
CA LYS A 1037 163.62 22.83 7.65
C LYS A 1037 164.92 23.62 7.84
N LYS A 1038 166.00 23.22 7.16
CA LYS A 1038 167.27 23.97 7.11
C LYS A 1038 167.37 24.78 5.81
N GLN A 1039 168.09 25.91 5.83
CA GLN A 1039 168.30 26.71 4.63
C GLN A 1039 169.01 25.89 3.54
N GLY A 1040 168.56 26.00 2.29
CA GLY A 1040 169.06 25.21 1.16
C GLY A 1040 168.33 23.87 0.92
N THR A 1041 167.54 23.36 1.88
CA THR A 1041 166.78 22.10 1.71
C THR A 1041 165.40 22.35 1.11
N VAL A 1042 164.87 21.37 0.36
CA VAL A 1042 163.48 21.36 -0.14
C VAL A 1042 162.46 21.46 1.01
N ASN A 1043 161.22 21.82 0.70
CA ASN A 1043 160.17 21.82 1.71
C ASN A 1043 159.81 20.38 2.12
N PRO A 1044 159.43 20.14 3.39
CA PRO A 1044 158.72 18.94 3.78
C PRO A 1044 157.34 18.85 3.10
N VAL A 1045 156.72 17.66 3.16
CA VAL A 1045 155.32 17.48 2.76
C VAL A 1045 154.42 18.00 3.87
N PHE A 1046 153.57 18.97 3.56
CA PHE A 1046 152.65 19.57 4.53
C PHE A 1046 151.51 18.62 4.88
N THR A 1047 151.31 18.42 6.19
CA THR A 1047 150.26 17.57 6.76
C THR A 1047 149.00 18.38 7.07
N LEU A 1048 147.84 17.74 6.93
CA LEU A 1048 146.51 18.32 7.17
C LEU A 1048 145.72 17.47 8.17
N ALA A 1049 145.24 18.11 9.24
CA ALA A 1049 144.30 17.54 10.20
C ALA A 1049 142.86 17.96 9.86
N TYR A 1050 141.90 17.07 10.11
CA TYR A 1050 140.48 17.25 9.80
C TYR A 1050 139.62 16.97 11.04
N GLU A 1051 138.81 17.93 11.48
CA GLU A 1051 137.89 17.79 12.62
C GLU A 1051 136.46 18.15 12.23
N GLY A 1052 135.49 17.32 12.62
CA GLY A 1052 134.07 17.48 12.25
C GLY A 1052 133.61 16.63 11.05
N LEU A 1053 134.50 15.78 10.50
CA LEU A 1053 134.05 14.67 9.65
C LEU A 1053 133.06 13.79 10.43
N ALA A 1054 132.01 13.35 9.75
CA ALA A 1054 130.81 12.76 10.33
C ALA A 1054 130.35 11.59 9.45
N ASN A 1055 129.41 10.75 9.90
CA ASN A 1055 128.91 9.61 9.12
C ASN A 1055 129.98 8.60 8.64
N GLY A 1056 131.18 8.61 9.25
CA GLY A 1056 132.33 7.82 8.79
C GLY A 1056 133.10 8.40 7.59
N ASP A 1057 132.76 9.61 7.14
CA ASP A 1057 133.46 10.30 6.06
C ASP A 1057 134.94 10.53 6.37
N ARG A 1058 135.75 10.57 5.31
CA ARG A 1058 137.21 10.75 5.35
C ARG A 1058 137.60 11.98 4.51
N PRO A 1059 138.87 12.43 4.51
CA PRO A 1059 139.31 13.50 3.61
C PRO A 1059 138.98 13.26 2.13
N GLU A 1060 138.93 11.99 1.69
CA GLU A 1060 138.55 11.56 0.35
C GLU A 1060 137.04 11.65 0.06
N SER A 1061 136.19 11.82 1.08
CA SER A 1061 134.74 12.09 0.92
C SER A 1061 134.43 13.53 0.47
N LEU A 1062 135.43 14.41 0.43
CA LEU A 1062 135.25 15.79 -0.02
C LEU A 1062 135.29 15.85 -1.55
N THR A 1063 134.29 16.52 -2.15
CA THR A 1063 134.16 16.70 -3.61
C THR A 1063 135.39 17.38 -4.24
N THR A 1064 136.05 18.24 -3.46
CA THR A 1064 137.44 18.65 -3.70
C THR A 1064 138.19 18.51 -2.37
N PRO A 1065 139.36 17.86 -2.30
CA PRO A 1065 140.17 17.79 -1.09
C PRO A 1065 140.86 19.13 -0.79
N ALA A 1066 141.25 19.35 0.46
CA ALA A 1066 142.06 20.50 0.82
C ALA A 1066 143.50 20.37 0.29
N VAL A 1067 144.09 21.48 -0.15
CA VAL A 1067 145.51 21.59 -0.49
C VAL A 1067 146.21 22.50 0.51
N ALA A 1068 147.36 22.04 1.01
CA ALA A 1068 148.29 22.83 1.82
C ALA A 1068 149.42 23.37 0.93
N GLN A 1069 149.60 24.68 0.88
CA GLN A 1069 150.61 25.34 0.03
C GLN A 1069 151.40 26.39 0.80
N CYS A 1070 152.71 26.49 0.53
CA CYS A 1070 153.59 27.47 1.15
C CYS A 1070 154.47 28.13 0.08
N ALA A 1071 154.63 29.45 0.15
CA ALA A 1071 155.44 30.21 -0.82
C ALA A 1071 156.97 30.04 -0.64
N ALA A 1072 157.43 29.29 0.37
CA ALA A 1072 158.84 29.01 0.58
C ALA A 1072 159.40 28.03 -0.47
N VAL A 1073 160.64 28.23 -0.88
CA VAL A 1073 161.41 27.36 -1.80
C VAL A 1073 162.72 26.91 -1.14
N SER A 1074 163.52 26.08 -1.80
CA SER A 1074 164.78 25.55 -1.23
C SER A 1074 165.77 26.65 -0.82
N GLY A 1075 165.92 27.67 -1.66
CA GLY A 1075 166.75 28.85 -1.41
C GLY A 1075 166.15 29.93 -0.51
N SER A 1076 164.93 29.74 0.03
CA SER A 1076 164.28 30.78 0.85
C SER A 1076 165.11 31.20 2.07
N PRO A 1077 165.22 32.50 2.36
CA PRO A 1077 165.88 33.01 3.57
C PRO A 1077 165.32 32.43 4.87
N ILE A 1078 166.19 32.38 5.88
CA ILE A 1078 165.86 32.10 7.29
C ILE A 1078 164.71 33.01 7.74
N GLY A 1079 163.67 32.41 8.32
CA GLY A 1079 162.43 33.10 8.65
C GLY A 1079 161.24 32.15 8.79
N TYR A 1080 160.05 32.73 8.81
CA TYR A 1080 158.77 32.03 8.91
C TYR A 1080 157.90 32.28 7.66
N TYR A 1081 157.20 31.25 7.20
CA TYR A 1081 156.32 31.29 6.03
C TYR A 1081 155.00 30.57 6.34
N ILE A 1082 153.88 31.07 5.82
CA ILE A 1082 152.55 30.50 6.07
C ILE A 1082 152.34 29.26 5.17
N ILE A 1083 151.76 28.21 5.75
CA ILE A 1083 151.23 27.03 5.06
C ILE A 1083 149.71 27.26 4.93
N ASN A 1084 149.28 27.75 3.78
CA ASN A 1084 147.90 28.10 3.52
C ASN A 1084 147.07 26.87 3.13
N VAL A 1085 145.93 26.67 3.79
CA VAL A 1085 144.95 25.62 3.50
C VAL A 1085 143.81 26.22 2.68
N ALA A 1086 143.51 25.61 1.53
CA ALA A 1086 142.43 26.06 0.66
C ALA A 1086 141.90 24.92 -0.22
N GLY A 1087 140.89 25.22 -1.05
CA GLY A 1087 140.43 24.35 -2.13
C GLY A 1087 139.40 23.29 -1.75
N ALA A 1088 139.21 22.98 -0.47
CA ALA A 1088 138.23 21.97 -0.07
C ALA A 1088 136.78 22.41 -0.36
N SER A 1089 135.95 21.46 -0.80
CA SER A 1089 134.53 21.67 -1.05
C SER A 1089 133.72 20.39 -0.82
N SER A 1090 132.51 20.51 -0.26
CA SER A 1090 131.56 19.39 -0.17
C SER A 1090 130.10 19.88 -0.18
N PRO A 1091 129.15 19.11 -0.76
CA PRO A 1091 127.73 19.37 -0.60
C PRO A 1091 127.28 19.21 0.87
N ASN A 1092 127.94 18.36 1.65
CA ASN A 1092 127.49 17.98 3.00
C ASN A 1092 128.11 18.81 4.14
N TYR A 1093 129.18 19.57 3.86
CA TYR A 1093 129.92 20.34 4.87
C TYR A 1093 129.97 21.85 4.60
N ILE A 1094 129.92 22.63 5.67
CA ILE A 1094 130.43 24.00 5.76
C ILE A 1094 131.89 23.86 6.20
N ILE A 1095 132.83 24.27 5.35
CA ILE A 1095 134.26 24.02 5.56
C ILE A 1095 134.96 25.31 6.00
N THR A 1096 135.70 25.21 7.11
CA THR A 1096 136.61 26.25 7.61
C THR A 1096 138.05 25.77 7.53
N HIS A 1097 138.98 26.71 7.35
CA HIS A 1097 140.40 26.46 7.12
C HIS A 1097 141.25 27.17 8.18
N GLU A 1098 142.31 26.52 8.67
CA GLU A 1098 143.30 27.12 9.56
C GLU A 1098 144.72 26.86 9.05
N ASN A 1099 145.54 27.91 9.02
CA ASN A 1099 146.84 27.91 8.35
C ASN A 1099 147.99 27.61 9.31
N GLY A 1100 148.88 26.70 8.92
CA GLY A 1100 150.11 26.35 9.65
C GLY A 1100 151.30 27.22 9.27
N LYS A 1101 152.48 26.90 9.80
CA LYS A 1101 153.70 27.71 9.66
C LYS A 1101 154.97 26.87 9.44
N LEU A 1102 155.77 27.25 8.44
CA LEU A 1102 157.07 26.66 8.11
C LEU A 1102 158.23 27.56 8.59
N SER A 1103 159.26 26.97 9.21
CA SER A 1103 160.43 27.69 9.78
C SER A 1103 161.78 27.23 9.18
N ILE A 1104 162.75 28.13 8.97
CA ILE A 1104 164.04 27.87 8.27
C ILE A 1104 165.28 28.29 9.10
N LEU A 1105 166.39 27.50 9.11
CA LEU A 1105 167.56 27.64 10.04
C LEU A 1105 169.01 27.58 9.42
N PRO A 1106 170.06 28.18 10.06
CA PRO A 1106 171.50 28.28 9.62
C PRO A 1106 172.50 27.18 10.10
N ALA A 1107 173.82 27.32 9.84
CA ALA A 1107 174.89 26.34 10.19
C ALA A 1107 176.34 26.85 10.52
N GLY A 1108 176.81 26.67 11.78
CA GLY A 1108 178.12 26.14 12.26
C GLY A 1108 179.51 26.87 12.17
N ASP A 1109 180.20 27.09 13.34
CA ASP A 1109 181.68 26.94 13.55
C ASP A 1109 182.17 26.98 15.06
N SER A 1110 183.49 27.02 15.33
CA SER A 1110 184.28 26.51 16.50
C SER A 1110 184.44 27.34 17.84
N LYS A 1111 185.18 26.84 18.87
CA LYS A 1111 184.84 27.00 20.33
C LYS A 1111 185.77 27.70 21.38
N VAL A 1112 187.10 27.90 21.25
CA VAL A 1112 187.95 28.48 22.36
C VAL A 1112 188.94 29.57 21.90
N LYS A 1113 189.18 30.62 22.72
CA LYS A 1113 190.15 31.73 22.46
C LYS A 1113 190.78 32.30 23.76
N ALA A 1114 192.01 32.82 23.72
CA ALA A 1114 192.66 33.48 24.88
C ALA A 1114 193.68 34.56 24.46
N TRP A 1115 193.92 35.57 25.32
CA TRP A 1115 194.86 36.68 25.10
C TRP A 1115 195.37 37.27 26.43
N SER A 1116 196.48 38.02 26.42
CA SER A 1116 196.91 38.84 27.57
C SER A 1116 196.94 40.32 27.20
N ASN A 1117 196.69 41.17 28.20
CA ASN A 1117 196.64 42.63 28.10
C ASN A 1117 197.81 43.32 28.82
N GLY A 1118 198.86 42.57 29.19
CA GLY A 1118 200.09 43.09 29.82
C GLY A 1118 199.98 43.43 31.30
N ARG A 1119 198.83 43.21 31.96
CA ARG A 1119 198.59 43.61 33.36
C ARG A 1119 198.73 42.48 34.39
N GLY A 1120 199.62 41.51 34.15
CA GLY A 1120 199.79 40.36 35.05
C GLY A 1120 198.61 39.39 35.09
N VAL A 1121 197.70 39.48 34.12
CA VAL A 1121 196.49 38.63 33.97
C VAL A 1121 196.38 38.14 32.52
N LEU A 1122 195.82 36.94 32.36
CA LEU A 1122 195.43 36.34 31.08
C LEU A 1122 193.90 36.26 31.00
N GLU A 1123 193.31 36.68 29.88
CA GLU A 1123 191.88 36.59 29.59
C GLU A 1123 191.58 35.42 28.66
N VAL A 1124 190.62 34.59 29.05
CA VAL A 1124 190.26 33.34 28.37
C VAL A 1124 188.75 33.34 28.10
N ARG A 1125 188.36 33.04 26.85
CA ARG A 1125 186.97 32.78 26.44
C ARG A 1125 186.78 31.33 26.02
N ILE A 1126 185.82 30.66 26.65
CA ILE A 1126 185.52 29.24 26.47
C ILE A 1126 184.04 29.10 26.10
N TYR A 1127 183.72 28.56 24.93
CA TYR A 1127 182.37 28.13 24.61
C TYR A 1127 182.13 26.70 25.12
N ALA A 1128 181.11 26.50 25.95
CA ALA A 1128 180.69 25.19 26.43
C ALA A 1128 179.24 24.91 26.00
N GLU A 1129 178.97 23.71 25.49
CA GLU A 1129 177.61 23.32 25.05
C GLU A 1129 176.67 22.97 26.21
N LYS A 1130 177.23 22.68 27.38
CA LYS A 1130 176.52 22.38 28.63
C LYS A 1130 177.30 22.91 29.83
N ALA A 1131 176.61 23.15 30.93
CA ALA A 1131 177.26 23.54 32.18
C ALA A 1131 178.12 22.38 32.74
N GLN A 1132 179.34 22.66 33.16
CA GLN A 1132 180.31 21.66 33.65
C GLN A 1132 181.41 22.29 34.51
N ARG A 1133 182.08 21.49 35.33
CA ARG A 1133 183.29 21.91 36.06
C ARG A 1133 184.53 21.61 35.22
N SER A 1134 185.48 22.54 35.14
CA SER A 1134 186.74 22.33 34.42
C SER A 1134 187.88 23.08 35.10
N GLU A 1135 189.11 22.57 34.99
CA GLU A 1135 190.31 23.30 35.41
C GLU A 1135 190.92 24.06 34.23
N ILE A 1136 191.16 25.37 34.38
CA ILE A 1136 192.04 26.11 33.47
C ILE A 1136 193.47 25.91 33.98
N GLN A 1137 194.32 25.33 33.15
CA GLN A 1137 195.68 24.92 33.51
C GLN A 1137 196.69 25.63 32.60
N LEU A 1138 197.72 26.24 33.17
CA LEU A 1138 198.79 26.89 32.42
C LEU A 1138 200.12 26.17 32.66
N TYR A 1139 200.76 25.77 31.57
CA TYR A 1139 202.02 25.02 31.56
C TYR A 1139 203.13 25.86 30.94
N THR A 1140 204.36 25.76 31.46
CA THR A 1140 205.56 26.20 30.74
C THR A 1140 205.72 25.39 29.45
N ASN A 1141 206.44 25.93 28.47
CA ASN A 1141 206.81 25.16 27.27
C ASN A 1141 207.66 23.90 27.57
N SER A 1142 208.20 23.77 28.79
CA SER A 1142 208.90 22.59 29.31
C SER A 1142 207.99 21.60 30.08
N GLY A 1143 206.67 21.80 30.10
CA GLY A 1143 205.70 20.87 30.68
C GLY A 1143 205.42 21.01 32.18
N ASN A 1144 206.06 21.96 32.88
CA ASN A 1144 205.80 22.22 34.30
C ASN A 1144 204.54 23.09 34.47
N ARG A 1145 203.57 22.65 35.28
CA ARG A 1145 202.32 23.39 35.55
C ARG A 1145 202.59 24.56 36.50
N VAL A 1146 202.34 25.79 36.05
CA VAL A 1146 202.61 27.03 36.81
C VAL A 1146 201.37 27.72 37.38
N ARG A 1147 200.19 27.49 36.79
CA ARG A 1147 198.90 27.96 37.33
C ARG A 1147 197.83 26.89 37.11
N VAL A 1148 196.87 26.87 38.03
CA VAL A 1148 195.62 26.12 37.92
C VAL A 1148 194.49 26.97 38.48
N GLN A 1149 193.32 26.94 37.86
CA GLN A 1149 192.12 27.60 38.35
C GLN A 1149 190.88 26.78 37.96
N ALA A 1150 190.25 26.13 38.93
CA ALA A 1150 188.97 25.48 38.72
C ALA A 1150 187.86 26.52 38.50
N LYS A 1151 187.02 26.31 37.49
CA LYS A 1151 185.86 27.17 37.20
C LYS A 1151 184.65 26.31 36.84
N GLN A 1152 183.48 26.71 37.33
CA GLN A 1152 182.22 26.22 36.81
C GLN A 1152 181.89 27.01 35.53
N LEU A 1153 181.78 26.30 34.42
CA LEU A 1153 181.35 26.83 33.13
C LEU A 1153 179.83 26.65 33.02
N VAL A 1154 179.14 27.65 32.47
CA VAL A 1154 177.75 27.55 32.03
C VAL A 1154 177.67 27.27 30.53
N ALA A 1155 176.51 26.87 30.01
CA ALA A 1155 176.32 26.76 28.57
C ALA A 1155 176.46 28.14 27.89
N GLY A 1156 177.11 28.19 26.73
CA GLY A 1156 177.46 29.43 26.02
C GLY A 1156 178.90 29.91 26.29
N VAL A 1157 179.14 31.21 26.10
CA VAL A 1157 180.47 31.83 26.21
C VAL A 1157 180.79 32.22 27.65
N ASN A 1158 181.81 31.59 28.21
CA ASN A 1158 182.36 31.88 29.52
C ASN A 1158 183.60 32.76 29.36
N SER A 1159 183.74 33.83 30.16
CA SER A 1159 184.98 34.62 30.25
C SER A 1159 185.64 34.41 31.60
N VAL A 1160 186.96 34.17 31.62
CA VAL A 1160 187.73 33.90 32.85
C VAL A 1160 189.05 34.66 32.81
N GLN A 1161 189.40 35.30 33.93
CA GLN A 1161 190.68 35.95 34.16
C GLN A 1161 191.57 35.07 35.04
N LEU A 1162 192.72 34.65 34.50
CA LEU A 1162 193.74 33.84 35.17
C LEU A 1162 194.90 34.74 35.58
N SER A 1163 195.16 34.86 36.89
CA SER A 1163 196.27 35.67 37.39
C SER A 1163 197.62 34.99 37.16
N ILE A 1164 198.46 35.60 36.32
CA ILE A 1164 199.79 35.08 35.96
C ILE A 1164 200.88 35.69 36.86
N GLY A 1165 200.75 36.96 37.26
CA GLY A 1165 201.71 37.65 38.14
C GLY A 1165 203.10 37.74 37.51
N ASN A 1166 204.15 37.68 38.34
CA ASN A 1166 205.56 37.75 37.92
C ASN A 1166 206.06 36.43 37.27
N LEU A 1167 205.31 35.89 36.30
CA LEU A 1167 205.84 34.84 35.42
C LEU A 1167 206.84 35.45 34.43
N THR A 1168 207.92 34.72 34.17
CA THR A 1168 208.96 35.13 33.22
C THR A 1168 208.43 35.14 31.78
N LYS A 1169 208.87 36.13 31.00
CA LYS A 1169 208.61 36.21 29.54
C LYS A 1169 208.87 34.88 28.84
N GLY A 1170 207.92 34.42 28.01
CA GLY A 1170 208.04 33.13 27.34
C GLY A 1170 206.74 32.60 26.74
N ILE A 1171 206.83 31.44 26.08
CA ILE A 1171 205.67 30.71 25.57
C ILE A 1171 205.11 29.80 26.66
N TYR A 1172 203.79 29.86 26.85
CA TYR A 1172 203.02 29.01 27.74
C TYR A 1172 201.92 28.29 26.95
N VAL A 1173 201.54 27.11 27.42
CA VAL A 1173 200.44 26.32 26.84
C VAL A 1173 199.25 26.38 27.78
N LEU A 1174 198.12 26.87 27.27
CA LEU A 1174 196.85 26.87 27.97
C LEU A 1174 196.09 25.57 27.66
N HIS A 1175 195.66 24.88 28.70
CA HIS A 1175 194.97 23.60 28.63
C HIS A 1175 193.73 23.60 29.52
N LEU A 1176 192.71 22.83 29.16
CA LEU A 1176 191.48 22.65 29.95
C LEU A 1176 191.47 21.23 30.51
N GLY A 1177 191.65 21.12 31.82
CA GLY A 1177 191.75 19.87 32.56
C GLY A 1177 190.39 19.21 32.78
N ALA A 1178 189.96 18.43 31.80
CA ALA A 1178 189.01 17.32 31.85
C ALA A 1178 189.16 16.50 30.54
N GLU A 1179 188.62 15.28 30.47
CA GLU A 1179 188.92 14.37 29.35
C GLU A 1179 188.54 14.92 27.95
N GLN A 1180 189.41 14.62 26.98
CA GLN A 1180 189.26 14.80 25.53
C GLN A 1180 188.97 16.22 24.99
N TRP A 1181 189.83 17.19 25.32
CA TRP A 1181 189.97 18.45 24.57
C TRP A 1181 191.36 18.54 23.92
N LYS A 1182 191.45 18.40 22.59
CA LYS A 1182 192.73 18.42 21.85
C LYS A 1182 193.21 19.82 21.42
N GLU A 1183 192.41 20.86 21.62
CA GLU A 1183 192.74 22.24 21.24
C GLU A 1183 193.55 22.96 22.34
N SER A 1184 194.84 22.66 22.43
CA SER A 1184 195.77 23.42 23.26
C SER A 1184 196.13 24.76 22.59
N VAL A 1185 195.90 25.88 23.28
CA VAL A 1185 196.24 27.21 22.75
C VAL A 1185 197.63 27.59 23.25
N ARG A 1186 198.57 27.80 22.33
CA ARG A 1186 199.88 28.39 22.63
C ARG A 1186 199.75 29.90 22.79
N ILE A 1187 200.30 30.45 23.87
CA ILE A 1187 200.20 31.88 24.20
C ILE A 1187 201.60 32.39 24.51
N LEU A 1188 202.00 33.48 23.86
CA LEU A 1188 203.20 34.24 24.21
C LEU A 1188 202.85 35.21 25.35
N ILE A 1189 203.55 35.10 26.47
CA ILE A 1189 203.57 36.14 27.51
C ILE A 1189 204.78 37.05 27.19
N PRO A 1190 204.55 38.33 26.83
CA PRO A 1190 205.55 39.22 26.24
C PRO A 1190 206.54 39.81 27.26
#